data_AF-A0A2V6UQF4-F1
#
_entry.id   AF-A0A2V6UQF4-F1
#
_cell.length_a   1.000
_cell.length_b   1.000
_cell.length_c   1.000
_cell.angle_alpha   90.00
_cell.angle_beta   90.00
_cell.angle_gamma   90.00
#
_symmetry.space_group_name_H-M   'P 1'
#
loop_
_entity.id
_entity.type
_entity.pdbx_description
1 polymer ?
#
loop_
_entity_poly.entity_id
_entity_poly.type
_entity_poly.pdbx_seq_one_letter_code
_entity_poly.pdbx_strand_id
1 'polypeptide(L)'
;MSRIITLPPAGLEPDGAKPGGWWHAGDDGRLVCDLCPRACQLPVGARGFCFVRENRDGRLVLATYGRSTGFCVDPIEKKPLHHFLPGTSVLSFGTAGCNLGCQFCQNWSISKSREVASLSESATPEAVAAAAQRLGCRSVAFTYNDPVIWAEYAIDVAVACHAVGIKTVAVTAGYITPAARGPFFAVMDAANVDLKAFTEEFYQRLTLSHLAPVLDTLRWLRAETEVWLEITNLVIPRANDGADEFTRMCDWILAALGDEVPVHFTAFHPDFRLRDRERTPHDTLSAAHDIARRAGLKYAYVGNVNDPARQSTYCPHCGTVVIERDWYALGRYRLRGNRCAQCDGVVAGRFGDGPGTWGRRRLPVRLMPADSPPPRLTERRPTTLTSTQERVLHRAACELVAAATLRRPPRVADPALGGAAGASVHGAFVSLKRRGRLRGCCGMVGATTIGEALGRAAARTATEDGRLPAVSPAELGYLDLELWLLAAPHPIPARGEARREHVIVGRHGLVVRRGQAGGLLLPGVAVEAGLDAEGFLEQVCIKATLSPTAWKEADVDVSTFEAHVIGGPFDPDVAATLAPAPPRVTADGLARLTAHCADNLVALARRRHPSCYSLQAPDGTVHAISLAVSEPDGVELTRLSRLSLRPGLPLQATLFGLVEQAAEALAANALEADGAGRLRVDLTIMWDPAMHGTAHEPDLRGFDPAGHALLVLEGAKTAWRYDPRASAESLLAAVADAANVRDPHAAVVVGLAAASTEPCPAVADVLRAQRGPSVRPPAVAGAFYPAAAADLSRVVDGLLAGAGRAGEPRAAIMVPHAALRYSGRIAAAVYARVAIPDVVIVLAPRHHRLGADWAVAPHETWSLPGGAVASDPVLARELAEAIADLELDAAAHEREHAIEVQLPLIARLAPHARVVGIALGTGDAERCHRFATGLAQVLRARRERPLLVISTDLNHYASDAENRRLDAIALDSIERLDAGDVYRTVRERKISMCGLLPAVVVLDTLQQLGVPRHGQRLGYATSADAGADAGRVVGYAGMLFG
;
A
#
# COMPACT_ATOMS: atom_id res chain seq x y z
N MET A 1 -23.54 26.89 37.55
CA MET A 1 -24.64 25.93 37.31
C MET A 1 -24.08 24.52 37.48
N SER A 2 -24.78 23.62 38.18
CA SER A 2 -24.34 22.23 38.35
C SER A 2 -24.20 21.54 37.00
N ARG A 3 -23.06 20.90 36.75
CA ARG A 3 -22.73 20.18 35.51
C ARG A 3 -23.61 18.93 35.41
N ILE A 4 -24.86 19.08 35.00
CA ILE A 4 -25.79 17.96 34.83
C ILE A 4 -25.45 17.30 33.51
N ILE A 5 -24.73 16.18 33.59
CA ILE A 5 -24.40 15.33 32.45
C ILE A 5 -25.50 14.29 32.35
N THR A 6 -26.36 14.42 31.34
CA THR A 6 -27.44 13.47 31.07
C THR A 6 -26.97 12.35 30.15
N LEU A 7 -27.45 11.13 30.37
CA LEU A 7 -27.32 10.07 29.37
C LEU A 7 -27.97 10.51 28.04
N PRO A 8 -27.52 9.98 26.89
CA PRO A 8 -28.09 10.34 25.59
C PRO A 8 -29.62 10.12 25.58
N PRO A 9 -30.41 11.07 25.05
CA PRO A 9 -31.83 10.89 24.82
C PRO A 9 -32.15 9.62 24.01
N ALA A 10 -33.27 8.96 24.34
CA ALA A 10 -33.76 7.84 23.56
C ALA A 10 -34.30 8.30 22.19
N GLY A 11 -34.13 7.48 21.16
CA GLY A 11 -34.60 7.75 19.79
C GLY A 11 -33.56 8.38 18.87
N LEU A 12 -33.95 8.54 17.61
CA LEU A 12 -33.18 9.23 16.56
C LEU A 12 -33.92 10.51 16.17
N GLU A 13 -33.16 11.52 15.76
CA GLU A 13 -33.72 12.68 15.07
C GLU A 13 -34.28 12.26 13.69
N PRO A 14 -35.19 13.04 13.07
CA PRO A 14 -35.82 12.69 11.79
C PRO A 14 -34.84 12.42 10.63
N ASP A 15 -33.61 12.92 10.73
CA ASP A 15 -32.53 12.73 9.76
C ASP A 15 -31.65 11.49 10.06
N GLY A 16 -31.99 10.71 11.09
CA GLY A 16 -31.26 9.53 11.54
C GLY A 16 -30.06 9.82 12.45
N ALA A 17 -29.81 11.08 12.83
CA ALA A 17 -28.76 11.42 13.79
C ALA A 17 -29.16 11.05 15.22
N LYS A 18 -28.16 10.71 16.05
CA LYS A 18 -28.37 10.42 17.48
C LYS A 18 -28.00 11.64 18.31
N PRO A 19 -28.89 12.16 19.18
CA PRO A 19 -28.53 13.20 20.13
C PRO A 19 -27.37 12.77 21.05
N GLY A 20 -26.39 13.65 21.22
CA GLY A 20 -25.23 13.40 22.07
C GLY A 20 -25.59 13.58 23.55
N GLY A 21 -25.14 12.65 24.40
CA GLY A 21 -25.44 12.68 25.83
C GLY A 21 -24.54 13.63 26.64
N TRP A 22 -23.24 13.67 26.33
CA TRP A 22 -22.25 14.30 27.21
C TRP A 22 -21.88 15.72 26.77
N TRP A 23 -22.64 16.71 27.22
CA TRP A 23 -22.32 18.13 27.01
C TRP A 23 -22.99 19.06 28.03
N HIS A 24 -22.49 20.28 28.13
CA HIS A 24 -23.13 21.40 28.83
C HIS A 24 -23.02 22.70 28.02
N ALA A 25 -23.87 23.68 28.34
CA ALA A 25 -23.74 25.04 27.82
C ALA A 25 -22.60 25.77 28.54
N GLY A 26 -21.69 26.36 27.77
CA GLY A 26 -20.64 27.24 28.28
C GLY A 26 -21.13 28.68 28.49
N ASP A 27 -20.34 29.46 29.21
CA ASP A 27 -20.68 30.83 29.61
C ASP A 27 -20.78 31.81 28.43
N ASP A 28 -20.21 31.45 27.28
CA ASP A 28 -20.19 32.24 26.03
C ASP A 28 -21.26 31.80 25.00
N GLY A 29 -22.21 30.95 25.41
CA GLY A 29 -23.27 30.41 24.55
C GLY A 29 -22.82 29.27 23.63
N ARG A 30 -21.58 28.78 23.74
CA ARG A 30 -21.09 27.59 23.03
C ARG A 30 -21.44 26.32 23.78
N LEU A 31 -21.50 25.18 23.07
CA LEU A 31 -21.60 23.88 23.72
C LEU A 31 -20.22 23.35 24.05
N VAL A 32 -20.04 22.80 25.25
CA VAL A 32 -18.82 22.11 25.64
C VAL A 32 -19.08 20.60 25.66
N CYS A 33 -18.36 19.85 24.84
CA CYS A 33 -18.46 18.38 24.80
C CYS A 33 -17.70 17.75 25.97
N ASP A 34 -18.39 17.07 26.87
CA ASP A 34 -17.84 16.47 28.10
C ASP A 34 -17.46 14.99 27.96
N LEU A 35 -17.57 14.42 26.76
CA LEU A 35 -17.34 12.99 26.53
C LEU A 35 -15.89 12.56 26.78
N CYS A 36 -14.94 13.35 26.28
CA CYS A 36 -13.51 13.06 26.40
C CYS A 36 -12.76 14.28 26.98
N PRO A 37 -11.56 14.09 27.53
CA PRO A 37 -10.81 15.17 28.19
C PRO A 37 -10.45 16.36 27.28
N ARG A 38 -10.74 16.32 25.97
CA ARG A 38 -10.53 17.45 25.06
C ARG A 38 -11.43 18.65 25.35
N ALA A 39 -12.60 18.44 25.97
CA ALA A 39 -13.56 19.50 26.29
C ALA A 39 -13.81 20.48 25.13
N CYS A 40 -14.07 19.94 23.92
CA CYS A 40 -14.19 20.78 22.72
C CYS A 40 -15.33 21.80 22.90
N GLN A 41 -15.01 23.08 22.71
CA GLN A 41 -15.98 24.17 22.69
C GLN A 41 -16.50 24.33 21.26
N LEU A 42 -17.81 24.16 21.09
CA LEU A 42 -18.47 24.02 19.80
C LEU A 42 -19.48 25.15 19.62
N PRO A 43 -19.17 26.16 18.79
CA PRO A 43 -20.18 27.05 18.21
C PRO A 43 -21.23 26.27 17.42
N VAL A 44 -22.39 26.88 17.16
CA VAL A 44 -23.42 26.28 16.30
C VAL A 44 -22.84 25.98 14.91
N GLY A 45 -23.09 24.78 14.39
CA GLY A 45 -22.54 24.25 13.14
C GLY A 45 -21.12 23.66 13.25
N ALA A 46 -20.45 23.80 14.39
CA ALA A 46 -19.07 23.32 14.56
C ALA A 46 -19.01 21.83 14.93
N ARG A 47 -17.92 21.18 14.52
CA ARG A 47 -17.58 19.80 14.91
C ARG A 47 -16.41 19.77 15.88
N GLY A 48 -16.45 18.83 16.81
CA GLY A 48 -15.33 18.54 17.70
C GLY A 48 -14.13 17.98 16.95
N PHE A 49 -13.00 17.90 17.65
CA PHE A 49 -11.74 17.39 17.08
C PHE A 49 -11.88 16.01 16.41
N CYS A 50 -12.77 15.18 16.95
CA CYS A 50 -13.07 13.85 16.41
C CYS A 50 -13.89 13.85 15.10
N PHE A 51 -14.35 15.01 14.63
CA PHE A 51 -15.18 15.23 13.43
C PHE A 51 -16.59 14.62 13.45
N VAL A 52 -16.92 13.75 14.40
CA VAL A 52 -18.22 13.05 14.45
C VAL A 52 -19.21 13.64 15.44
N ARG A 53 -18.74 14.51 16.34
CA ARG A 53 -19.57 15.25 17.30
C ARG A 53 -19.81 16.64 16.77
N GLU A 54 -21.06 17.00 16.53
CA GLU A 54 -21.45 18.27 15.90
C GLU A 54 -22.40 19.03 16.82
N ASN A 55 -22.22 20.34 16.96
CA ASN A 55 -23.26 21.20 17.52
C ASN A 55 -24.21 21.58 16.38
N ARG A 56 -25.40 20.98 16.35
CA ARG A 56 -26.45 21.26 15.37
C ARG A 56 -27.58 21.98 16.09
N ASP A 57 -27.83 23.22 15.68
CA ASP A 57 -28.93 24.06 16.21
C ASP A 57 -28.97 24.13 17.75
N GLY A 58 -27.80 24.22 18.38
CA GLY A 58 -27.67 24.31 19.85
C GLY A 58 -27.80 22.98 20.58
N ARG A 59 -27.73 21.85 19.86
CA ARG A 59 -27.70 20.48 20.44
C ARG A 59 -26.48 19.72 19.94
N LEU A 60 -25.84 18.98 20.83
CA LEU A 60 -24.77 18.06 20.42
C LEU A 60 -25.39 16.84 19.74
N VAL A 61 -24.89 16.44 18.57
CA VAL A 61 -25.32 15.25 17.83
C VAL A 61 -24.13 14.38 17.43
N LEU A 62 -24.34 13.06 17.35
CA LEU A 62 -23.42 12.08 16.80
C LEU A 62 -23.76 11.81 15.33
N ALA A 63 -22.90 12.27 14.42
CA ALA A 63 -23.12 12.18 12.97
C ALA A 63 -22.83 10.79 12.35
N THR A 64 -22.24 9.88 13.13
CA THR A 64 -21.86 8.53 12.68
C THR A 64 -22.72 7.41 13.27
N TYR A 65 -23.85 7.73 13.90
CA TYR A 65 -24.72 6.68 14.44
C TYR A 65 -25.23 5.77 13.32
N GLY A 66 -25.18 4.46 13.54
CA GLY A 66 -25.59 3.45 12.56
C GLY A 66 -24.69 3.37 11.31
N ARG A 67 -23.47 3.93 11.36
CA ARG A 67 -22.54 3.99 10.23
C ARG A 67 -21.21 3.34 10.59
N SER A 68 -20.73 2.42 9.76
CA SER A 68 -19.51 1.65 10.01
C SER A 68 -18.55 1.70 8.82
N THR A 69 -17.25 1.89 9.05
CA THR A 69 -16.23 1.90 7.98
C THR A 69 -15.84 0.50 7.47
N GLY A 70 -16.73 -0.48 7.66
CA GLY A 70 -16.57 -1.87 7.25
C GLY A 70 -16.51 -2.85 8.42
N PHE A 71 -16.90 -4.10 8.15
CA PHE A 71 -16.95 -5.17 9.14
C PHE A 71 -15.97 -6.30 8.79
N CYS A 72 -15.38 -6.92 9.81
CA CYS A 72 -14.52 -8.08 9.63
C CYS A 72 -14.60 -9.02 10.83
N VAL A 73 -14.71 -10.31 10.58
CA VAL A 73 -14.52 -11.33 11.61
C VAL A 73 -13.03 -11.66 11.70
N ASP A 74 -12.46 -11.43 12.87
CA ASP A 74 -11.05 -11.63 13.21
C ASP A 74 -10.94 -12.59 14.42
N PRO A 75 -9.76 -13.18 14.71
CA PRO A 75 -9.51 -13.83 15.99
C PRO A 75 -9.45 -12.81 17.13
N ILE A 76 -9.88 -13.20 18.34
CA ILE A 76 -9.84 -12.33 19.52
C ILE A 76 -8.42 -11.88 19.89
N GLU A 77 -7.41 -12.71 19.60
CA GLU A 77 -5.99 -12.41 19.82
C GLU A 77 -5.54 -11.17 19.04
N LYS A 78 -6.20 -10.84 17.93
CA LYS A 78 -5.92 -9.62 17.16
C LYS A 78 -6.43 -8.35 17.84
N LYS A 79 -7.30 -8.48 18.85
CA LYS A 79 -7.78 -7.39 19.72
C LYS A 79 -7.04 -7.44 21.07
N PRO A 80 -5.70 -7.52 21.04
CA PRO A 80 -4.80 -8.02 22.10
C PRO A 80 -5.48 -8.45 23.40
N LEU A 81 -6.29 -9.50 23.31
CA LEU A 81 -7.08 -10.06 24.41
C LEU A 81 -6.76 -11.54 24.52
N HIS A 82 -5.60 -11.84 25.12
CA HIS A 82 -5.13 -13.21 25.25
C HIS A 82 -5.89 -13.99 26.33
N HIS A 83 -6.47 -13.29 27.30
CA HIS A 83 -7.12 -13.87 28.47
C HIS A 83 -8.64 -13.70 28.44
N PHE A 84 -9.22 -13.34 27.29
CA PHE A 84 -10.66 -13.25 27.08
C PHE A 84 -11.08 -14.12 25.89
N LEU A 85 -11.77 -15.22 26.17
CA LEU A 85 -12.31 -16.17 25.17
C LEU A 85 -11.30 -16.57 24.06
N PRO A 86 -10.09 -17.03 24.41
CA PRO A 86 -9.02 -17.29 23.44
C PRO A 86 -9.43 -18.28 22.33
N GLY A 87 -9.01 -17.98 21.10
CA GLY A 87 -9.26 -18.76 19.89
C GLY A 87 -10.64 -18.55 19.25
N THR A 88 -11.49 -17.72 19.85
CA THR A 88 -12.85 -17.45 19.33
C THR A 88 -12.85 -16.36 18.26
N SER A 89 -13.91 -16.32 17.46
CA SER A 89 -14.18 -15.29 16.46
C SER A 89 -14.82 -14.04 17.10
N VAL A 90 -14.37 -12.87 16.65
CA VAL A 90 -14.91 -11.57 17.03
C VAL A 90 -15.30 -10.74 15.81
N LEU A 91 -16.54 -10.27 15.75
CA LEU A 91 -16.98 -9.33 14.70
C LEU A 91 -16.48 -7.93 15.05
N SER A 92 -15.66 -7.35 14.18
CA SER A 92 -14.91 -6.12 14.44
C SER A 92 -15.34 -5.00 13.50
N PHE A 93 -15.61 -3.82 14.06
CA PHE A 93 -15.93 -2.63 13.27
C PHE A 93 -15.56 -1.33 14.00
N GLY A 94 -15.60 -0.22 13.26
CA GLY A 94 -15.34 1.13 13.75
C GLY A 94 -16.06 2.18 12.91
N THR A 95 -15.94 3.44 13.32
CA THR A 95 -16.47 4.60 12.58
C THR A 95 -15.33 5.47 12.04
N ALA A 96 -15.67 6.56 11.37
CA ALA A 96 -14.67 7.60 11.06
C ALA A 96 -14.30 8.42 12.31
N GLY A 97 -13.13 9.07 12.28
CA GLY A 97 -12.67 10.01 13.31
C GLY A 97 -11.96 9.36 14.51
N CYS A 98 -11.34 10.19 15.37
CA CYS A 98 -10.67 9.77 16.62
C CYS A 98 -10.53 10.96 17.60
N ASN A 99 -10.51 10.72 18.91
CA ASN A 99 -10.23 11.73 19.94
C ASN A 99 -8.72 12.00 20.12
N LEU A 100 -7.85 11.12 19.61
CA LEU A 100 -6.39 11.29 19.63
C LEU A 100 -5.84 11.70 18.26
N GLY A 101 -4.80 12.54 18.30
CA GLY A 101 -4.01 13.05 17.18
C GLY A 101 -2.82 12.19 16.76
N CYS A 102 -2.82 10.87 17.04
CA CYS A 102 -1.67 9.97 16.81
C CYS A 102 -1.02 10.14 15.43
N GLN A 103 0.27 10.52 15.41
CA GLN A 103 1.09 10.64 14.19
C GLN A 103 1.51 9.29 13.61
N PHE A 104 1.45 8.22 14.41
CA PHE A 104 1.84 6.84 14.09
C PHE A 104 0.65 5.90 13.87
N CYS A 105 -0.54 6.42 13.62
CA CYS A 105 -1.75 5.59 13.57
C CYS A 105 -1.70 4.58 12.41
N GLN A 106 -1.72 3.29 12.73
CA GLN A 106 -1.73 2.19 11.73
C GLN A 106 -3.09 2.03 11.04
N ASN A 107 -4.17 2.58 11.64
CA ASN A 107 -5.51 2.67 11.05
C ASN A 107 -5.84 4.11 10.62
N TRP A 108 -4.84 4.88 10.15
CA TRP A 108 -5.01 6.31 9.84
C TRP A 108 -6.06 6.57 8.75
N SER A 109 -6.18 5.67 7.77
CA SER A 109 -7.16 5.79 6.68
C SER A 109 -8.61 5.79 7.17
N ILE A 110 -8.88 5.24 8.36
CA ILE A 110 -10.20 5.23 9.02
C ILE A 110 -10.26 6.35 10.07
N SER A 111 -9.32 6.35 11.00
CA SER A 111 -9.32 7.25 12.18
C SER A 111 -9.06 8.72 11.85
N LYS A 112 -8.45 9.03 10.70
CA LYS A 112 -8.19 10.41 10.23
C LYS A 112 -9.08 10.81 9.05
N SER A 113 -9.98 9.93 8.60
CA SER A 113 -10.90 10.24 7.52
C SER A 113 -12.03 11.17 8.00
N ARG A 114 -12.40 12.11 7.13
CA ARG A 114 -13.52 13.04 7.29
C ARG A 114 -14.72 12.69 6.42
N GLU A 115 -14.57 11.75 5.49
CA GLU A 115 -15.64 11.35 4.57
C GLU A 115 -16.49 10.22 5.17
N VAL A 116 -17.30 10.55 6.18
CA VAL A 116 -18.24 9.60 6.82
C VAL A 116 -19.17 8.94 5.78
N ALA A 117 -19.60 9.67 4.76
CA ALA A 117 -20.58 9.18 3.79
C ALA A 117 -20.01 8.28 2.69
N SER A 118 -18.73 8.39 2.33
CA SER A 118 -18.12 7.57 1.26
C SER A 118 -17.57 6.23 1.78
N LEU A 119 -17.37 6.11 3.10
CA LEU A 119 -16.76 4.94 3.74
C LEU A 119 -17.72 4.10 4.57
N SER A 120 -18.97 4.54 4.80
CA SER A 120 -19.83 3.91 5.80
C SER A 120 -20.91 3.01 5.22
N GLU A 121 -20.90 1.74 5.62
CA GLU A 121 -22.06 0.85 5.55
C GLU A 121 -23.08 1.27 6.62
N SER A 122 -24.38 1.23 6.28
CA SER A 122 -25.46 1.44 7.25
C SER A 122 -25.74 0.14 7.99
N ALA A 123 -25.63 0.15 9.31
CA ALA A 123 -25.91 -1.00 10.16
C ALA A 123 -26.56 -0.52 11.45
N THR A 124 -27.75 -1.02 11.75
CA THR A 124 -28.40 -0.76 13.04
C THR A 124 -27.77 -1.64 14.14
N PRO A 125 -27.90 -1.27 15.42
CA PRO A 125 -27.49 -2.11 16.54
C PRO A 125 -27.94 -3.57 16.42
N GLU A 126 -29.21 -3.80 16.07
CA GLU A 126 -29.81 -5.12 15.94
C GLU A 126 -29.22 -5.88 14.74
N ALA A 127 -28.94 -5.18 13.62
CA ALA A 127 -28.32 -5.80 12.45
C ALA A 127 -26.90 -6.29 12.76
N VAL A 128 -26.12 -5.55 13.56
CA VAL A 128 -24.79 -5.97 14.00
C VAL A 128 -24.88 -7.19 14.90
N ALA A 129 -25.78 -7.18 15.88
CA ALA A 129 -26.00 -8.32 16.79
C ALA A 129 -26.45 -9.58 16.04
N ALA A 130 -27.44 -9.46 15.14
CA ALA A 130 -27.93 -10.55 14.32
C ALA A 130 -26.84 -11.10 13.37
N ALA A 131 -26.00 -10.21 12.82
CA ALA A 131 -24.88 -10.64 12.00
C ALA A 131 -23.82 -11.41 12.80
N ALA A 132 -23.47 -10.94 14.00
CA ALA A 132 -22.55 -11.64 14.89
C ALA A 132 -23.07 -13.05 15.23
N GLN A 133 -24.37 -13.17 15.55
CA GLN A 133 -25.00 -14.46 15.81
C GLN A 133 -24.99 -15.38 14.58
N ARG A 134 -25.38 -14.86 13.40
CA ARG A 134 -25.38 -15.62 12.13
C ARG A 134 -23.99 -16.11 11.73
N LEU A 135 -22.96 -15.30 11.99
CA LEU A 135 -21.56 -15.64 11.67
C LEU A 135 -20.89 -16.51 12.74
N GLY A 136 -21.61 -16.86 13.82
CA GLY A 136 -21.07 -17.67 14.92
C GLY A 136 -19.97 -16.97 15.71
N CYS A 137 -19.96 -15.63 15.73
CA CYS A 137 -19.04 -14.87 16.57
C CYS A 137 -19.42 -15.03 18.04
N ARG A 138 -18.42 -15.05 18.94
CA ARG A 138 -18.66 -15.06 20.39
C ARG A 138 -18.73 -13.64 20.97
N SER A 139 -18.13 -12.69 20.27
CA SER A 139 -18.10 -11.29 20.67
C SER A 139 -18.14 -10.32 19.49
N VAL A 140 -18.44 -9.06 19.80
CA VAL A 140 -18.31 -7.89 18.92
C VAL A 140 -17.26 -6.95 19.51
N ALA A 141 -16.31 -6.50 18.69
CA ALA A 141 -15.28 -5.53 19.07
C ALA A 141 -15.52 -4.17 18.41
N PHE A 142 -15.60 -3.15 19.26
CA PHE A 142 -15.58 -1.74 18.90
C PHE A 142 -14.12 -1.30 18.77
N THR A 143 -13.64 -1.09 17.55
CA THR A 143 -12.21 -0.99 17.20
C THR A 143 -11.99 -0.18 15.91
N TYR A 144 -10.81 -0.30 15.29
CA TYR A 144 -10.28 0.48 14.15
C TYR A 144 -10.03 1.97 14.43
N ASN A 145 -10.96 2.61 15.14
CA ASN A 145 -10.80 3.91 15.79
C ASN A 145 -11.24 3.82 17.26
N ASP A 146 -11.08 4.91 18.02
CA ASP A 146 -11.44 4.91 19.44
C ASP A 146 -12.97 4.92 19.62
N PRO A 147 -13.58 3.92 20.26
CA PRO A 147 -15.03 3.81 20.42
C PRO A 147 -15.64 4.87 21.35
N VAL A 148 -14.83 5.57 22.16
CA VAL A 148 -15.30 6.65 23.02
C VAL A 148 -16.03 7.72 22.22
N ILE A 149 -15.53 8.10 21.04
CA ILE A 149 -16.10 9.22 20.28
C ILE A 149 -17.51 8.94 19.75
N TRP A 150 -17.90 7.68 19.62
CA TRP A 150 -19.20 7.21 19.14
C TRP A 150 -19.92 6.35 20.17
N ALA A 151 -19.68 6.64 21.46
CA ALA A 151 -20.18 5.89 22.60
C ALA A 151 -21.68 5.54 22.55
N GLU A 152 -22.57 6.42 22.09
CA GLU A 152 -24.00 6.11 21.97
C GLU A 152 -24.25 4.90 21.08
N TYR A 153 -23.57 4.84 19.92
CA TYR A 153 -23.73 3.73 19.00
C TYR A 153 -23.08 2.45 19.54
N ALA A 154 -21.93 2.54 20.21
CA ALA A 154 -21.30 1.40 20.87
C ALA A 154 -22.20 0.81 21.97
N ILE A 155 -22.81 1.67 22.80
CA ILE A 155 -23.71 1.27 23.89
C ILE A 155 -24.96 0.58 23.32
N ASP A 156 -25.62 1.18 22.33
CA ASP A 156 -26.83 0.60 21.75
C ASP A 156 -26.53 -0.75 21.07
N VAL A 157 -25.41 -0.89 20.36
CA VAL A 157 -24.95 -2.18 19.80
C VAL A 157 -24.65 -3.19 20.91
N ALA A 158 -24.03 -2.76 22.01
CA ALA A 158 -23.70 -3.65 23.11
C ALA A 158 -24.95 -4.23 23.78
N VAL A 159 -25.95 -3.38 24.03
CA VAL A 159 -27.26 -3.80 24.55
C VAL A 159 -27.92 -4.81 23.60
N ALA A 160 -27.91 -4.54 22.29
CA ALA A 160 -28.46 -5.48 21.31
C ALA A 160 -27.70 -6.82 21.27
N CYS A 161 -26.37 -6.80 21.43
CA CYS A 161 -25.55 -8.02 21.49
C CYS A 161 -25.86 -8.86 22.72
N HIS A 162 -25.96 -8.23 23.89
CA HIS A 162 -26.27 -8.93 25.14
C HIS A 162 -27.64 -9.60 25.11
N ALA A 163 -28.64 -8.97 24.46
CA ALA A 163 -29.97 -9.55 24.29
C ALA A 163 -29.97 -10.89 23.52
N VAL A 164 -28.93 -11.15 22.72
CA VAL A 164 -28.76 -12.40 21.95
C VAL A 164 -27.56 -13.24 22.41
N GLY A 165 -27.01 -12.95 23.59
CA GLY A 165 -25.92 -13.70 24.21
C GLY A 165 -24.52 -13.47 23.63
N ILE A 166 -24.32 -12.40 22.87
CA ILE A 166 -23.03 -12.02 22.28
C ILE A 166 -22.29 -11.04 23.19
N LYS A 167 -21.01 -11.30 23.44
CA LYS A 167 -20.15 -10.48 24.32
C LYS A 167 -19.62 -9.24 23.61
N THR A 168 -19.24 -8.20 24.35
CA THR A 168 -18.83 -6.90 23.79
C THR A 168 -17.45 -6.50 24.28
N VAL A 169 -16.66 -5.95 23.37
CA VAL A 169 -15.25 -5.62 23.59
C VAL A 169 -14.97 -4.18 23.16
N ALA A 170 -14.32 -3.41 24.04
CA ALA A 170 -13.79 -2.09 23.70
C ALA A 170 -12.27 -2.16 23.44
N VAL A 171 -11.82 -1.74 22.26
CA VAL A 171 -10.40 -1.49 21.98
C VAL A 171 -10.21 0.03 21.89
N THR A 172 -9.66 0.64 22.95
CA THR A 172 -9.71 2.10 23.17
C THR A 172 -8.40 2.65 23.68
N ALA A 173 -8.13 3.96 23.49
CA ALA A 173 -7.05 4.66 24.17
C ALA A 173 -7.39 5.00 25.64
N GLY A 174 -8.61 4.71 26.10
CA GLY A 174 -9.04 5.02 27.47
C GLY A 174 -9.12 6.52 27.75
N TYR A 175 -9.19 7.35 26.71
CA TYR A 175 -9.20 8.82 26.83
C TYR A 175 -10.63 9.36 26.94
N ILE A 176 -11.25 9.09 28.10
CA ILE A 176 -12.66 9.35 28.43
C ILE A 176 -12.78 10.10 29.75
N THR A 177 -13.81 10.93 29.93
CA THR A 177 -14.01 11.66 31.19
C THR A 177 -14.61 10.76 32.29
N PRO A 178 -14.44 11.13 33.59
CA PRO A 178 -15.04 10.39 34.70
C PRO A 178 -16.56 10.23 34.61
N ALA A 179 -17.25 11.23 34.05
CA ALA A 179 -18.70 11.20 33.90
C ALA A 179 -19.18 10.30 32.77
N ALA A 180 -18.37 10.10 31.73
CA ALA A 180 -18.74 9.27 30.57
C ALA A 180 -18.30 7.80 30.72
N ARG A 181 -17.23 7.51 31.48
CA ARG A 181 -16.66 6.16 31.56
C ARG A 181 -17.58 5.13 32.20
N GLY A 182 -18.34 5.51 33.23
CA GLY A 182 -19.30 4.63 33.91
C GLY A 182 -20.31 4.01 32.93
N PRO A 183 -21.14 4.83 32.27
CA PRO A 183 -22.11 4.35 31.28
C PRO A 183 -21.49 3.57 30.11
N PHE A 184 -20.34 4.02 29.60
CA PHE A 184 -19.69 3.36 28.45
C PHE A 184 -19.18 1.96 28.79
N PHE A 185 -18.52 1.79 29.93
CA PHE A 185 -17.93 0.50 30.30
C PHE A 185 -18.92 -0.45 30.99
N ALA A 186 -20.05 0.04 31.50
CA ALA A 186 -21.09 -0.81 32.10
C ALA A 186 -21.65 -1.88 31.14
N VAL A 187 -21.55 -1.65 29.83
CA VAL A 187 -22.04 -2.56 28.78
C VAL A 187 -20.91 -3.29 28.04
N MET A 188 -19.67 -3.24 28.56
CA MET A 188 -18.52 -3.94 27.98
C MET A 188 -18.19 -5.18 28.82
N ASP A 189 -17.90 -6.32 28.17
CA ASP A 189 -17.41 -7.51 28.87
C ASP A 189 -15.89 -7.53 29.01
N ALA A 190 -15.18 -6.89 28.06
CA ALA A 190 -13.73 -6.72 28.11
C ALA A 190 -13.27 -5.39 27.47
N ALA A 191 -12.11 -4.92 27.90
CA ALA A 191 -11.44 -3.75 27.36
C ALA A 191 -9.95 -4.05 27.14
N ASN A 192 -9.47 -3.75 25.94
CA ASN A 192 -8.05 -3.56 25.68
C ASN A 192 -7.78 -2.05 25.63
N VAL A 193 -6.98 -1.55 26.57
CA VAL A 193 -6.66 -0.13 26.67
C VAL A 193 -5.24 0.12 26.17
N ASP A 194 -5.12 0.97 25.16
CA ASP A 194 -3.83 1.34 24.59
C ASP A 194 -3.12 2.39 25.44
N LEU A 195 -2.19 1.97 26.30
CA LEU A 195 -1.26 2.84 27.00
C LEU A 195 -0.10 3.19 26.07
N LYS A 196 -0.20 4.33 25.38
CA LYS A 196 0.66 4.67 24.23
C LYS A 196 2.12 4.93 24.61
N ALA A 197 2.36 5.44 25.81
CA ALA A 197 3.67 5.72 26.38
C ALA A 197 3.52 5.95 27.89
N PHE A 198 4.63 6.19 28.58
CA PHE A 198 4.64 6.52 30.01
C PHE A 198 5.35 7.86 30.27
N THR A 199 5.21 8.79 29.31
CA THR A 199 5.69 10.17 29.40
C THR A 199 4.65 11.14 28.85
N GLU A 200 4.53 12.30 29.51
CA GLU A 200 3.60 13.36 29.09
C GLU A 200 4.06 14.00 27.76
N GLU A 201 5.37 14.11 27.53
CA GLU A 201 5.92 14.63 26.28
C GLU A 201 5.45 13.83 25.05
N PHE A 202 5.48 12.49 25.13
CA PHE A 202 4.98 11.64 24.05
C PHE A 202 3.50 11.93 23.77
N TYR A 203 2.69 12.02 24.82
CA TYR A 203 1.26 12.27 24.71
C TYR A 203 0.97 13.61 24.04
N GLN A 204 1.68 14.67 24.45
CA GLN A 204 1.53 16.01 23.86
C GLN A 204 1.98 16.06 22.40
N ARG A 205 3.17 15.54 22.09
CA ARG A 205 3.78 15.69 20.75
C ARG A 205 3.22 14.72 19.72
N LEU A 206 3.10 13.44 20.08
CA LEU A 206 2.78 12.39 19.11
C LEU A 206 1.30 12.02 19.08
N THR A 207 0.55 12.31 20.16
CA THR A 207 -0.89 11.97 20.23
C THR A 207 -1.82 13.17 20.40
N LEU A 208 -1.29 14.37 20.64
CA LEU A 208 -2.08 15.57 20.95
C LEU A 208 -3.10 15.34 22.08
N SER A 209 -2.66 14.67 23.15
CA SER A 209 -3.47 14.31 24.32
C SER A 209 -2.61 14.32 25.61
N HIS A 210 -3.14 13.79 26.72
CA HIS A 210 -2.50 13.78 28.04
C HIS A 210 -2.44 12.36 28.63
N LEU A 211 -1.39 12.04 29.38
CA LEU A 211 -1.21 10.70 29.97
C LEU A 211 -2.16 10.44 31.14
N ALA A 212 -2.32 11.41 32.05
CA ALA A 212 -3.05 11.24 33.30
C ALA A 212 -4.50 10.73 33.12
N PRO A 213 -5.33 11.24 32.18
CA PRO A 213 -6.68 10.74 31.98
C PRO A 213 -6.76 9.25 31.61
N VAL A 214 -5.74 8.72 30.91
CA VAL A 214 -5.66 7.29 30.56
C VAL A 214 -5.36 6.47 31.81
N LEU A 215 -4.39 6.92 32.63
CA LEU A 215 -4.03 6.26 33.89
C LEU A 215 -5.19 6.22 34.88
N ASP A 216 -5.96 7.32 34.97
CA ASP A 216 -7.15 7.41 35.83
C ASP A 216 -8.28 6.48 35.35
N THR A 217 -8.41 6.29 34.04
CA THR A 217 -9.38 5.34 33.46
C THR A 217 -8.96 3.90 33.73
N LEU A 218 -7.68 3.56 33.58
CA LEU A 218 -7.14 2.23 33.90
C LEU A 218 -7.37 1.86 35.38
N ARG A 219 -7.04 2.78 36.30
CA ARG A 219 -7.28 2.60 37.74
C ARG A 219 -8.74 2.35 38.04
N TRP A 220 -9.62 3.17 37.46
CA TRP A 220 -11.05 3.06 37.67
C TRP A 220 -11.63 1.76 37.10
N LEU A 221 -11.22 1.35 35.90
CA LEU A 221 -11.64 0.07 35.31
C LEU A 221 -11.32 -1.10 36.23
N ARG A 222 -10.11 -1.11 36.79
CA ARG A 222 -9.66 -2.19 37.68
C ARG A 222 -10.37 -2.20 39.04
N ALA A 223 -10.64 -1.02 39.59
CA ALA A 223 -11.17 -0.86 40.94
C ALA A 223 -12.70 -0.89 41.01
N GLU A 224 -13.39 -0.36 40.01
CA GLU A 224 -14.82 -0.06 40.06
C GLU A 224 -15.67 -0.89 39.08
N THR A 225 -15.06 -1.80 38.31
CA THR A 225 -15.76 -2.59 37.29
C THR A 225 -15.33 -4.05 37.25
N GLU A 226 -16.20 -4.91 36.70
CA GLU A 226 -15.92 -6.33 36.41
C GLU A 226 -15.40 -6.58 34.99
N VAL A 227 -15.18 -5.50 34.21
CA VAL A 227 -14.70 -5.56 32.82
C VAL A 227 -13.32 -6.21 32.80
N TRP A 228 -13.14 -7.24 31.97
CA TRP A 228 -11.82 -7.84 31.82
C TRP A 228 -10.86 -6.85 31.13
N LEU A 229 -9.75 -6.51 31.78
CA LEU A 229 -8.81 -5.48 31.34
C LEU A 229 -7.49 -6.09 30.86
N GLU A 230 -7.06 -5.72 29.66
CA GLU A 230 -5.70 -5.93 29.15
C GLU A 230 -5.14 -4.60 28.63
N ILE A 231 -3.81 -4.44 28.65
CA ILE A 231 -3.13 -3.20 28.24
C ILE A 231 -2.25 -3.48 27.03
N THR A 232 -2.31 -2.60 26.03
CA THR A 232 -1.40 -2.64 24.88
C THR A 232 -0.50 -1.42 24.87
N ASN A 233 0.81 -1.65 24.70
CA ASN A 233 1.79 -0.62 24.42
C ASN A 233 2.41 -0.87 23.03
N LEU A 234 2.19 0.06 22.10
CA LEU A 234 2.85 0.04 20.79
C LEU A 234 4.24 0.65 20.96
N VAL A 235 5.28 -0.17 20.84
CA VAL A 235 6.67 0.25 21.06
C VAL A 235 7.21 0.87 19.78
N ILE A 236 7.60 2.13 19.82
CA ILE A 236 8.06 2.95 18.69
C ILE A 236 9.54 3.29 18.92
N PRO A 237 10.44 2.91 17.99
CA PRO A 237 11.86 3.21 18.10
C PRO A 237 12.14 4.70 18.26
N ARG A 238 13.01 5.08 19.21
CA ARG A 238 13.39 6.46 19.56
C ARG A 238 12.23 7.32 20.12
N ALA A 239 11.20 6.74 20.71
CA ALA A 239 10.08 7.50 21.31
C ALA A 239 9.60 6.96 22.65
N ASN A 240 9.38 5.66 22.77
CA ASN A 240 8.91 5.01 24.01
C ASN A 240 9.55 3.63 24.19
N ASP A 241 10.72 3.41 23.60
CA ASP A 241 11.48 2.16 23.59
C ASP A 241 12.62 2.11 24.63
N GLY A 242 12.67 3.09 25.54
CA GLY A 242 13.67 3.16 26.59
C GLY A 242 13.40 2.20 27.76
N ALA A 243 14.44 1.52 28.23
CA ALA A 243 14.34 0.58 29.36
C ALA A 243 13.78 1.22 30.65
N ASP A 244 14.17 2.47 30.93
CA ASP A 244 13.65 3.23 32.09
C ASP A 244 12.16 3.50 31.96
N GLU A 245 11.66 3.77 30.75
CA GLU A 245 10.25 4.01 30.51
C GLU A 245 9.42 2.73 30.70
N PHE A 246 9.89 1.59 30.18
CA PHE A 246 9.27 0.29 30.43
C PHE A 246 9.21 -0.02 31.92
N THR A 247 10.30 0.24 32.65
CA THR A 247 10.37 -0.01 34.10
C THR A 247 9.34 0.83 34.84
N ARG A 248 9.31 2.16 34.62
CA ARG A 248 8.30 3.05 35.25
C ARG A 248 6.86 2.64 34.92
N MET A 249 6.60 2.25 33.68
CA MET A 249 5.28 1.78 33.27
C MET A 249 4.89 0.49 34.00
N CYS A 250 5.79 -0.50 34.05
CA CYS A 250 5.53 -1.78 34.72
C CYS A 250 5.35 -1.61 36.23
N ASP A 251 6.20 -0.82 36.88
CA ASP A 251 6.10 -0.52 38.32
C ASP A 251 4.77 0.15 38.66
N TRP A 252 4.33 1.09 37.82
CA TRP A 252 3.04 1.74 38.01
C TRP A 252 1.88 0.77 37.80
N ILE A 253 1.93 -0.09 36.77
CA ILE A 253 0.88 -1.11 36.53
C ILE A 253 0.78 -2.04 37.75
N LEU A 254 1.92 -2.53 38.27
CA LEU A 254 1.96 -3.38 39.45
C LEU A 254 1.36 -2.68 40.68
N ALA A 255 1.75 -1.44 40.94
CA ALA A 255 1.28 -0.68 42.09
C ALA A 255 -0.19 -0.28 42.01
N ALA A 256 -0.67 0.08 40.81
CA ALA A 256 -2.01 0.66 40.62
C ALA A 256 -3.07 -0.38 40.22
N LEU A 257 -2.68 -1.42 39.47
CA LEU A 257 -3.61 -2.37 38.85
C LEU A 257 -3.40 -3.82 39.32
N GLY A 258 -2.22 -4.13 39.86
CA GLY A 258 -1.80 -5.45 40.33
C GLY A 258 -0.98 -6.22 39.30
N ASP A 259 -0.59 -7.45 39.67
CA ASP A 259 0.31 -8.30 38.87
C ASP A 259 -0.38 -9.19 37.83
N GLU A 260 -1.72 -9.18 37.83
CA GLU A 260 -2.55 -10.07 37.00
C GLU A 260 -3.09 -9.43 35.72
N VAL A 261 -2.92 -8.11 35.52
CA VAL A 261 -3.35 -7.43 34.28
C VAL A 261 -2.36 -7.73 33.15
N PRO A 262 -2.78 -8.39 32.05
CA PRO A 262 -1.91 -8.64 30.92
C PRO A 262 -1.42 -7.37 30.21
N VAL A 263 -0.13 -7.35 29.87
CA VAL A 263 0.50 -6.25 29.11
C VAL A 263 1.08 -6.76 27.80
N HIS A 264 0.72 -6.13 26.69
CA HIS A 264 1.15 -6.47 25.33
C HIS A 264 2.09 -5.42 24.77
N PHE A 265 3.34 -5.79 24.51
CA PHE A 265 4.32 -4.96 23.80
C PHE A 265 4.27 -5.30 22.31
N THR A 266 3.79 -4.38 21.48
CA THR A 266 3.54 -4.64 20.07
C THR A 266 4.49 -3.87 19.16
N ALA A 267 4.94 -4.50 18.07
CA ALA A 267 5.80 -3.83 17.09
C ALA A 267 5.04 -2.75 16.30
N PHE A 268 5.64 -1.57 16.27
CA PHE A 268 5.33 -0.49 15.34
C PHE A 268 5.86 -0.82 13.93
N HIS A 269 5.13 -0.33 12.92
CA HIS A 269 5.63 -0.19 11.56
C HIS A 269 5.37 1.24 11.06
N PRO A 270 6.25 1.82 10.23
CA PRO A 270 6.17 3.23 9.85
C PRO A 270 4.92 3.51 9.02
N ASP A 271 4.03 4.35 9.54
CA ASP A 271 2.74 4.68 8.93
C ASP A 271 2.31 6.12 9.22
N PHE A 272 1.33 6.57 8.44
CA PHE A 272 0.77 7.92 8.51
C PHE A 272 1.84 9.01 8.40
N ARG A 273 2.12 9.73 9.50
CA ARG A 273 3.09 10.85 9.52
C ARG A 273 4.44 10.45 10.09
N LEU A 274 4.50 9.38 10.87
CA LEU A 274 5.73 8.93 11.52
C LEU A 274 6.48 7.92 10.63
N ARG A 275 6.97 8.39 9.49
CA ARG A 275 7.62 7.59 8.43
C ARG A 275 9.15 7.61 8.50
N ASP A 276 9.70 8.45 9.37
CA ASP A 276 11.13 8.71 9.60
C ASP A 276 11.82 7.69 10.52
N ARG A 277 11.06 6.71 11.02
CA ARG A 277 11.50 5.68 11.97
C ARG A 277 11.45 4.30 11.34
N GLU A 278 12.23 3.38 11.88
CA GLU A 278 12.22 1.97 11.48
C GLU A 278 11.09 1.19 12.15
N ARG A 279 10.85 -0.03 11.64
CA ARG A 279 9.98 -1.01 12.31
C ARG A 279 10.62 -1.42 13.64
N THR A 280 9.82 -1.63 14.69
CA THR A 280 10.36 -2.03 16.00
C THR A 280 11.17 -3.32 15.89
N PRO A 281 12.44 -3.32 16.32
CA PRO A 281 13.23 -4.53 16.37
C PRO A 281 12.61 -5.56 17.34
N HIS A 282 12.73 -6.84 16.99
CA HIS A 282 12.27 -7.95 17.82
C HIS A 282 12.91 -7.92 19.22
N ASP A 283 14.19 -7.59 19.28
CA ASP A 283 14.97 -7.56 20.53
C ASP A 283 14.48 -6.48 21.49
N THR A 284 14.01 -5.34 20.97
CA THR A 284 13.38 -4.28 21.79
C THR A 284 12.13 -4.78 22.49
N LEU A 285 11.28 -5.53 21.78
CA LEU A 285 10.08 -6.14 22.39
C LEU A 285 10.43 -7.23 23.41
N SER A 286 11.45 -8.03 23.10
CA SER A 286 11.96 -9.06 24.01
C SER A 286 12.48 -8.43 25.30
N ALA A 287 13.21 -7.32 25.20
CA ALA A 287 13.68 -6.56 26.36
C ALA A 287 12.53 -6.00 27.19
N ALA A 288 11.51 -5.41 26.55
CA ALA A 288 10.32 -4.89 27.24
C ALA A 288 9.56 -6.00 28.00
N HIS A 289 9.35 -7.15 27.35
CA HIS A 289 8.79 -8.35 27.98
C HIS A 289 9.60 -8.80 29.19
N ASP A 290 10.92 -8.90 29.05
CA ASP A 290 11.78 -9.40 30.11
C ASP A 290 11.85 -8.42 31.30
N ILE A 291 11.78 -7.11 31.04
CA ILE A 291 11.62 -6.07 32.08
C ILE A 291 10.31 -6.27 32.82
N ALA A 292 9.18 -6.42 32.11
CA ALA A 292 7.87 -6.62 32.72
C ALA A 292 7.83 -7.88 33.61
N ARG A 293 8.39 -9.00 33.13
CA ARG A 293 8.48 -10.25 33.90
C ARG A 293 9.38 -10.12 35.13
N ARG A 294 10.52 -9.42 35.01
CA ARG A 294 11.41 -9.16 36.16
C ARG A 294 10.78 -8.23 37.19
N ALA A 295 9.99 -7.24 36.75
CA ALA A 295 9.27 -6.34 37.65
C ALA A 295 8.22 -7.08 38.49
N GLY A 296 7.70 -8.20 37.99
CA GLY A 296 6.76 -9.07 38.70
C GLY A 296 5.41 -9.23 38.01
N LEU A 297 5.21 -8.67 36.81
CA LEU A 297 3.97 -8.90 36.05
C LEU A 297 3.87 -10.37 35.65
N LYS A 298 2.76 -11.02 36.00
CA LYS A 298 2.53 -12.44 35.70
C LYS A 298 2.39 -12.69 34.20
N TYR A 299 1.82 -11.73 33.47
CA TYR A 299 1.47 -11.86 32.06
C TYR A 299 1.99 -10.68 31.25
N ALA A 300 3.08 -10.92 30.51
CA ALA A 300 3.62 -10.00 29.52
C ALA A 300 3.69 -10.72 28.18
N TYR A 301 3.37 -10.02 27.10
CA TYR A 301 3.30 -10.58 25.75
C TYR A 301 4.01 -9.70 24.74
N VAL A 302 4.52 -10.32 23.68
CA VAL A 302 4.98 -9.60 22.48
C VAL A 302 3.99 -9.80 21.32
N GLY A 303 3.69 -8.75 20.58
CA GLY A 303 2.76 -8.79 19.45
C GLY A 303 3.31 -8.15 18.18
N ASN A 304 2.64 -8.41 17.05
CA ASN A 304 3.08 -8.03 15.70
C ASN A 304 4.46 -8.61 15.29
N VAL A 305 4.96 -9.62 16.00
CA VAL A 305 6.16 -10.41 15.70
C VAL A 305 5.88 -11.90 15.94
N ASN A 306 6.61 -12.79 15.28
CA ASN A 306 6.43 -14.23 15.48
C ASN A 306 7.38 -14.70 16.59
N ASP A 307 6.87 -14.83 17.82
CA ASP A 307 7.62 -15.31 18.98
C ASP A 307 6.70 -16.17 19.86
N PRO A 308 6.53 -17.47 19.53
CA PRO A 308 5.64 -18.35 20.28
C PRO A 308 5.98 -18.43 21.78
N ALA A 309 7.26 -18.25 22.13
CA ALA A 309 7.71 -18.33 23.52
C ALA A 309 7.18 -17.14 24.34
N ARG A 310 7.14 -15.93 23.77
CA ARG A 310 6.64 -14.71 24.44
C ARG A 310 5.20 -14.33 24.04
N GLN A 311 4.52 -15.16 23.25
CA GLN A 311 3.10 -15.03 22.90
C GLN A 311 2.19 -15.99 23.69
N SER A 312 2.77 -17.08 24.19
CA SER A 312 2.06 -18.12 24.92
C SER A 312 1.80 -17.72 26.37
N THR A 313 0.66 -18.14 26.92
CA THR A 313 0.34 -17.95 28.33
C THR A 313 0.94 -19.06 29.17
N TYR A 314 1.67 -18.69 30.22
CA TYR A 314 2.25 -19.61 31.20
C TYR A 314 1.50 -19.54 32.52
N CYS A 315 1.41 -20.67 33.22
CA CYS A 315 0.87 -20.70 34.57
C CYS A 315 1.82 -19.94 35.52
N PRO A 316 1.35 -18.93 36.28
CA PRO A 316 2.22 -18.19 37.20
C PRO A 316 2.68 -19.03 38.40
N HIS A 317 2.02 -20.16 38.67
CA HIS A 317 2.32 -21.03 39.82
C HIS A 317 3.34 -22.12 39.52
N CYS A 318 3.27 -22.75 38.35
CA CYS A 318 4.15 -23.89 37.99
C CYS A 318 4.98 -23.69 36.71
N GLY A 319 4.83 -22.54 36.02
CA GLY A 319 5.59 -22.22 34.82
C GLY A 319 5.21 -23.01 33.56
N THR A 320 4.21 -23.89 33.62
CA THR A 320 3.77 -24.67 32.45
C THR A 320 3.04 -23.80 31.44
N VAL A 321 3.30 -24.00 30.14
CA VAL A 321 2.49 -23.41 29.06
C VAL A 321 1.05 -23.90 29.16
N VAL A 322 0.12 -22.99 29.44
CA VAL A 322 -1.32 -23.28 29.56
C VAL A 322 -2.10 -22.92 28.31
N ILE A 323 -1.65 -21.94 27.54
CA ILE A 323 -2.19 -21.63 26.21
C ILE A 323 -0.99 -21.34 25.30
N GLU A 324 -0.68 -22.27 24.42
CA GLU A 324 0.36 -22.09 23.41
C GLU A 324 -0.21 -21.28 22.24
N ARG A 325 0.55 -20.27 21.79
CA ARG A 325 0.20 -19.45 20.64
C ARG A 325 1.35 -19.42 19.66
N ASP A 326 1.05 -19.69 18.40
CA ASP A 326 1.89 -19.33 17.27
C ASP A 326 1.09 -18.33 16.43
N TRP A 327 1.42 -17.05 16.62
CA TRP A 327 0.64 -15.94 16.08
C TRP A 327 -0.83 -16.01 16.59
N TYR A 328 -1.81 -16.09 15.69
CA TYR A 328 -3.23 -16.23 16.04
C TYR A 328 -3.74 -17.69 16.07
N ALA A 329 -2.85 -18.68 15.92
CA ALA A 329 -3.22 -20.09 16.04
C ALA A 329 -2.94 -20.58 17.46
N LEU A 330 -3.93 -21.21 18.09
CA LEU A 330 -3.75 -21.87 19.37
C LEU A 330 -3.19 -23.28 19.16
N GLY A 331 -2.17 -23.63 19.94
CA GLY A 331 -1.61 -24.98 20.05
C GLY A 331 -2.16 -25.72 21.25
N ARG A 332 -1.27 -26.15 22.15
CA ARG A 332 -1.65 -26.78 23.42
C ARG A 332 -2.51 -25.87 24.28
N TYR A 333 -3.67 -26.38 24.71
CA TYR A 333 -4.58 -25.74 25.64
C TYR A 333 -4.75 -26.60 26.90
N ARG A 334 -4.21 -26.14 28.04
CA ARG A 334 -4.13 -26.88 29.30
C ARG A 334 -4.79 -26.11 30.45
N LEU A 335 -5.95 -25.52 30.18
CA LEU A 335 -6.83 -24.91 31.19
C LEU A 335 -8.10 -25.74 31.38
N ARG A 336 -8.55 -25.83 32.63
CA ARG A 336 -9.90 -26.29 33.02
C ARG A 336 -10.64 -25.08 33.58
N GLY A 337 -11.47 -24.43 32.77
CA GLY A 337 -11.98 -23.09 33.07
C GLY A 337 -10.80 -22.10 33.19
N ASN A 338 -10.59 -21.54 34.38
CA ASN A 338 -9.46 -20.65 34.68
C ASN A 338 -8.36 -21.30 35.52
N ARG A 339 -8.33 -22.64 35.63
CA ARG A 339 -7.32 -23.36 36.43
C ARG A 339 -6.33 -24.11 35.54
N CYS A 340 -5.05 -24.07 35.92
CA CYS A 340 -4.01 -24.83 35.26
C CYS A 340 -4.28 -26.34 35.39
N ALA A 341 -4.26 -27.07 34.27
CA ALA A 341 -4.52 -28.50 34.29
C ALA A 341 -3.47 -29.31 35.08
N GLN A 342 -2.27 -28.75 35.29
CA GLN A 342 -1.13 -29.42 35.94
C GLN A 342 -1.04 -29.17 37.46
N CYS A 343 -1.16 -27.91 37.90
CA CYS A 343 -1.00 -27.55 39.33
C CYS A 343 -2.28 -27.05 40.00
N ASP A 344 -3.38 -26.96 39.25
CA ASP A 344 -4.67 -26.38 39.68
C ASP A 344 -4.62 -24.89 40.10
N GLY A 345 -3.47 -24.23 39.95
CA GLY A 345 -3.33 -22.80 40.19
C GLY A 345 -4.24 -21.98 39.27
N VAL A 346 -4.86 -20.94 39.84
CA VAL A 346 -5.74 -20.01 39.10
C VAL A 346 -4.90 -19.15 38.16
N VAL A 347 -5.34 -19.07 36.92
CA VAL A 347 -4.81 -18.19 35.87
C VAL A 347 -5.84 -17.08 35.69
N ALA A 348 -5.44 -15.83 35.87
CA ALA A 348 -6.37 -14.69 35.74
C ALA A 348 -6.90 -14.62 34.29
N GLY A 349 -8.20 -14.45 34.09
CA GLY A 349 -8.80 -14.39 32.76
C GLY A 349 -10.28 -14.75 32.75
N ARG A 350 -10.94 -14.47 31.63
CA ARG A 350 -12.30 -14.91 31.30
C ARG A 350 -12.23 -15.94 30.19
N PHE A 351 -12.02 -17.19 30.58
CA PHE A 351 -11.91 -18.33 29.66
C PHE A 351 -13.28 -19.00 29.45
N GLY A 352 -13.50 -19.58 28.27
CA GLY A 352 -14.66 -20.44 28.01
C GLY A 352 -14.41 -21.88 28.46
N ASP A 353 -15.36 -22.78 28.15
CA ASP A 353 -15.26 -24.22 28.48
C ASP A 353 -14.13 -24.95 27.71
N GLY A 354 -13.60 -24.32 26.67
CA GLY A 354 -12.48 -24.80 25.87
C GLY A 354 -11.97 -23.70 24.90
N PRO A 355 -10.91 -23.99 24.13
CA PRO A 355 -10.39 -23.05 23.14
C PRO A 355 -11.39 -22.85 22.00
N GLY A 356 -11.48 -21.64 21.46
CA GLY A 356 -12.14 -21.43 20.18
C GLY A 356 -11.33 -22.02 19.02
N THR A 357 -12.00 -22.22 17.88
CA THR A 357 -11.43 -22.86 16.68
C THR A 357 -11.31 -21.90 15.50
N TRP A 358 -11.36 -20.59 15.73
CA TRP A 358 -11.30 -19.61 14.65
C TRP A 358 -9.93 -19.61 13.94
N GLY A 359 -8.84 -19.73 14.71
CA GLY A 359 -7.47 -19.74 14.20
C GLY A 359 -7.10 -18.44 13.48
N ARG A 360 -6.23 -18.53 12.46
CA ARG A 360 -5.68 -17.36 11.73
C ARG A 360 -6.63 -16.74 10.70
N ARG A 361 -7.91 -17.14 10.68
CA ARG A 361 -8.86 -16.72 9.64
C ARG A 361 -9.20 -15.25 9.77
N ARG A 362 -9.38 -14.59 8.62
CA ARG A 362 -9.91 -13.23 8.53
C ARG A 362 -11.01 -13.23 7.49
N LEU A 363 -12.21 -12.79 7.88
CA LEU A 363 -13.38 -12.78 7.00
C LEU A 363 -13.98 -11.37 6.94
N PRO A 364 -13.65 -10.55 5.94
CA PRO A 364 -14.38 -9.31 5.67
C PRO A 364 -15.85 -9.62 5.36
N VAL A 365 -16.78 -8.88 5.95
CA VAL A 365 -18.22 -9.05 5.75
C VAL A 365 -18.86 -7.70 5.45
N ARG A 366 -19.94 -7.69 4.66
CA ARG A 366 -20.79 -6.51 4.46
C ARG A 366 -22.13 -6.74 5.11
N LEU A 367 -22.62 -5.78 5.89
CA LEU A 367 -23.94 -5.85 6.51
C LEU A 367 -24.90 -4.97 5.68
N MET A 368 -25.81 -5.60 4.95
CA MET A 368 -26.89 -4.86 4.28
C MET A 368 -28.06 -4.65 5.26
N PRO A 369 -28.87 -3.59 5.10
CA PRO A 369 -30.12 -3.43 5.84
C PRO A 369 -30.98 -4.68 5.71
N ALA A 370 -31.46 -5.20 6.83
CA ALA A 370 -32.21 -6.44 6.88
C ALA A 370 -33.62 -6.22 6.27
N ASP A 371 -33.80 -6.66 5.04
CA ASP A 371 -35.09 -7.09 4.47
C ASP A 371 -34.84 -7.83 3.15
N SER A 372 -34.37 -9.08 3.22
CA SER A 372 -34.59 -10.11 2.19
C SER A 372 -34.04 -11.46 2.67
N PRO A 373 -34.86 -12.52 2.81
CA PRO A 373 -34.34 -13.88 2.99
C PRO A 373 -33.64 -14.35 1.70
N PRO A 374 -32.57 -15.16 1.79
CA PRO A 374 -31.91 -15.66 0.59
C PRO A 374 -32.86 -16.61 -0.17
N PRO A 375 -33.03 -16.45 -1.49
CA PRO A 375 -33.83 -17.38 -2.26
C PRO A 375 -33.12 -18.73 -2.32
N ARG A 376 -33.89 -19.82 -2.10
CA ARG A 376 -33.45 -21.16 -2.47
C ARG A 376 -33.47 -21.24 -4.01
N LEU A 377 -32.30 -21.18 -4.63
CA LEU A 377 -32.17 -21.26 -6.08
C LEU A 377 -31.81 -22.70 -6.48
N THR A 378 -32.75 -23.35 -7.16
CA THR A 378 -32.52 -24.57 -7.93
C THR A 378 -31.63 -24.27 -9.14
N GLU A 379 -30.60 -25.08 -9.35
CA GLU A 379 -29.74 -25.05 -10.53
C GLU A 379 -30.58 -25.11 -11.82
N ARG A 380 -30.63 -24.01 -12.57
CA ARG A 380 -31.07 -24.00 -13.96
C ARG A 380 -30.07 -23.22 -14.81
N ARG A 381 -29.89 -23.71 -16.05
CA ARG A 381 -29.07 -23.16 -17.14
C ARG A 381 -29.33 -21.65 -17.35
N PRO A 382 -28.40 -20.92 -18.00
CA PRO A 382 -28.60 -19.52 -18.34
C PRO A 382 -29.93 -19.36 -19.07
N THR A 383 -30.80 -18.49 -18.56
CA THR A 383 -32.04 -18.08 -19.22
C THR A 383 -31.74 -17.65 -20.64
N THR A 384 -32.36 -18.28 -21.64
CA THR A 384 -32.32 -17.81 -23.02
C THR A 384 -32.99 -16.44 -23.06
N LEU A 385 -32.20 -15.37 -23.09
CA LEU A 385 -32.71 -14.00 -23.17
C LEU A 385 -33.16 -13.71 -24.59
N THR A 386 -34.26 -12.97 -24.73
CA THR A 386 -34.68 -12.43 -26.03
C THR A 386 -33.87 -11.19 -26.38
N SER A 387 -33.71 -10.86 -27.66
CA SER A 387 -32.98 -9.65 -28.08
C SER A 387 -33.58 -8.35 -27.50
N THR A 388 -34.90 -8.33 -27.22
CA THR A 388 -35.55 -7.22 -26.51
C THR A 388 -35.10 -7.13 -25.05
N GLN A 389 -34.98 -8.25 -24.35
CA GLN A 389 -34.46 -8.27 -22.97
C GLN A 389 -32.99 -7.86 -22.92
N GLU A 390 -32.17 -8.27 -23.89
CA GLU A 390 -30.77 -7.86 -23.97
C GLU A 390 -30.61 -6.34 -24.12
N ARG A 391 -31.36 -5.71 -25.03
CA ARG A 391 -31.36 -4.24 -25.19
C ARG A 391 -31.77 -3.52 -23.90
N VAL A 392 -32.79 -4.06 -23.23
CA VAL A 392 -33.28 -3.50 -21.95
C VAL A 392 -32.24 -3.64 -20.83
N LEU A 393 -31.58 -4.79 -20.71
CA LEU A 393 -30.52 -5.02 -19.73
C LEU A 393 -29.29 -4.15 -19.99
N HIS A 394 -28.90 -3.97 -21.25
CA HIS A 394 -27.79 -3.09 -21.64
C HIS A 394 -28.09 -1.63 -21.25
N ARG A 395 -29.25 -1.09 -21.63
CA ARG A 395 -29.66 0.26 -21.23
C ARG A 395 -29.73 0.43 -19.71
N ALA A 396 -30.29 -0.55 -18.99
CA ALA A 396 -30.33 -0.55 -17.54
C ALA A 396 -28.91 -0.54 -16.92
N ALA A 397 -27.96 -1.28 -17.50
CA ALA A 397 -26.56 -1.24 -17.09
C ALA A 397 -25.97 0.16 -17.25
N CYS A 398 -26.21 0.83 -18.38
CA CYS A 398 -25.80 2.22 -18.61
C CYS A 398 -26.41 3.17 -17.58
N GLU A 399 -27.70 3.07 -17.28
CA GLU A 399 -28.37 3.91 -16.27
C GLU A 399 -27.79 3.70 -14.87
N LEU A 400 -27.49 2.46 -14.49
CA LEU A 400 -26.88 2.13 -13.20
C LEU A 400 -25.45 2.63 -13.08
N VAL A 401 -24.64 2.49 -14.15
CA VAL A 401 -23.28 3.05 -14.21
C VAL A 401 -23.34 4.58 -14.10
N ALA A 402 -24.20 5.24 -14.88
CA ALA A 402 -24.39 6.68 -14.84
C ALA A 402 -24.80 7.18 -13.44
N ALA A 403 -25.77 6.51 -12.80
CA ALA A 403 -26.21 6.85 -11.45
C ALA A 403 -25.08 6.71 -10.42
N ALA A 404 -24.30 5.62 -10.49
CA ALA A 404 -23.15 5.40 -9.61
C ALA A 404 -22.05 6.45 -9.80
N THR A 405 -21.70 6.75 -11.05
CA THR A 405 -20.73 7.80 -11.42
C THR A 405 -21.15 9.18 -10.90
N LEU A 406 -22.45 9.52 -10.99
CA LEU A 406 -23.00 10.78 -10.50
C LEU A 406 -23.34 10.78 -9.00
N ARG A 407 -23.17 9.65 -8.30
CA ARG A 407 -23.60 9.45 -6.89
C ARG A 407 -25.07 9.78 -6.65
N ARG A 408 -25.94 9.39 -7.58
CA ARG A 408 -27.40 9.56 -7.52
C ARG A 408 -28.09 8.22 -7.30
N PRO A 409 -29.30 8.21 -6.72
CA PRO A 409 -30.08 6.98 -6.64
C PRO A 409 -30.38 6.46 -8.07
N PRO A 410 -30.34 5.13 -8.28
CA PRO A 410 -30.64 4.55 -9.58
C PRO A 410 -32.10 4.79 -9.97
N ARG A 411 -32.35 5.00 -11.26
CA ARG A 411 -33.71 5.20 -11.81
C ARG A 411 -34.37 3.91 -12.31
N VAL A 412 -33.62 2.82 -12.38
CA VAL A 412 -34.09 1.53 -12.91
C VAL A 412 -35.00 0.84 -11.86
N ALA A 413 -36.26 0.61 -12.20
CA ALA A 413 -37.19 -0.21 -11.42
C ALA A 413 -37.23 -1.66 -11.94
N ASP A 414 -37.57 -2.64 -11.10
CA ASP A 414 -37.68 -4.07 -11.50
C ASP A 414 -38.52 -4.33 -12.77
N PRO A 415 -39.67 -3.64 -13.00
CA PRO A 415 -40.44 -3.77 -14.24
C PRO A 415 -39.66 -3.31 -15.49
N ALA A 416 -38.71 -2.40 -15.34
CA ALA A 416 -37.90 -1.85 -16.42
C ALA A 416 -36.83 -2.83 -16.92
N LEU A 417 -36.61 -3.96 -16.24
CA LEU A 417 -35.67 -5.02 -16.66
C LEU A 417 -36.34 -6.09 -17.55
N GLY A 418 -37.54 -5.82 -18.09
CA GLY A 418 -38.21 -6.68 -19.08
C GLY A 418 -38.54 -8.09 -18.56
N GLY A 419 -38.79 -8.22 -17.25
CA GLY A 419 -39.06 -9.51 -16.59
C GLY A 419 -37.83 -10.41 -16.38
N ALA A 420 -36.64 -9.98 -16.82
CA ALA A 420 -35.39 -10.75 -16.67
C ALA A 420 -34.72 -10.56 -15.29
N ALA A 421 -35.15 -9.57 -14.50
CA ALA A 421 -34.56 -9.23 -13.20
C ALA A 421 -34.44 -10.43 -12.26
N GLY A 422 -35.50 -11.24 -12.15
CA GLY A 422 -35.58 -12.40 -11.24
C GLY A 422 -34.94 -13.67 -11.78
N ALA A 423 -34.39 -13.66 -13.00
CA ALA A 423 -33.73 -14.84 -13.55
C ALA A 423 -32.43 -15.14 -12.78
N SER A 424 -32.14 -16.43 -12.60
CA SER A 424 -30.96 -16.89 -11.86
C SER A 424 -29.70 -16.76 -12.70
N VAL A 425 -28.62 -16.31 -12.07
CA VAL A 425 -27.27 -16.20 -12.65
C VAL A 425 -26.22 -16.58 -11.61
N HIS A 426 -25.08 -17.13 -12.03
CA HIS A 426 -23.98 -17.41 -11.10
C HIS A 426 -23.12 -16.17 -10.80
N GLY A 427 -23.31 -15.09 -11.54
CA GLY A 427 -22.57 -13.85 -11.36
C GLY A 427 -22.75 -12.93 -12.56
N ALA A 428 -22.40 -11.67 -12.39
CA ALA A 428 -22.36 -10.71 -13.48
C ALA A 428 -21.13 -9.83 -13.39
N PHE A 429 -20.57 -9.47 -14.53
CA PHE A 429 -19.53 -8.44 -14.66
C PHE A 429 -20.00 -7.36 -15.62
N VAL A 430 -19.73 -6.11 -15.29
CA VAL A 430 -19.89 -4.98 -16.20
C VAL A 430 -18.49 -4.52 -16.57
N SER A 431 -18.20 -4.46 -17.85
CA SER A 431 -16.95 -3.95 -18.39
C SER A 431 -17.24 -2.67 -19.18
N LEU A 432 -16.48 -1.61 -18.89
CA LEU A 432 -16.46 -0.38 -19.65
C LEU A 432 -15.16 -0.34 -20.45
N LYS A 433 -15.25 0.02 -21.72
CA LYS A 433 -14.10 0.14 -22.62
C LYS A 433 -14.14 1.48 -23.34
N ARG A 434 -12.99 2.01 -23.72
CA ARG A 434 -12.86 3.17 -24.60
C ARG A 434 -12.00 2.76 -25.78
N ARG A 435 -12.58 2.72 -26.99
CA ARG A 435 -11.93 2.17 -28.21
C ARG A 435 -11.31 0.79 -27.97
N GLY A 436 -12.08 -0.12 -27.36
CA GLY A 436 -11.63 -1.48 -27.06
C GLY A 436 -10.66 -1.59 -25.86
N ARG A 437 -10.08 -0.49 -25.36
CA ARG A 437 -9.21 -0.51 -24.18
C ARG A 437 -10.02 -0.45 -22.89
N LEU A 438 -9.65 -1.26 -21.91
CA LEU A 438 -10.38 -1.37 -20.64
C LEU A 438 -10.37 -0.05 -19.84
N ARG A 439 -11.57 0.44 -19.47
CA ARG A 439 -11.80 1.60 -18.59
C ARG A 439 -12.28 1.22 -17.19
N GLY A 440 -12.91 0.05 -17.04
CA GLY A 440 -13.26 -0.53 -15.75
C GLY A 440 -13.92 -1.89 -15.95
N CYS A 441 -13.68 -2.85 -15.06
CA CYS A 441 -14.39 -4.12 -15.07
C CYS A 441 -14.47 -4.68 -13.65
N CYS A 442 -15.68 -4.73 -13.13
CA CYS A 442 -16.02 -5.31 -11.85
C CYS A 442 -17.27 -6.16 -11.96
N GLY A 443 -17.40 -7.08 -11.02
CA GLY A 443 -18.52 -8.00 -10.98
C GLY A 443 -18.56 -8.78 -9.68
N MET A 444 -19.58 -9.62 -9.56
CA MET A 444 -19.75 -10.52 -8.44
C MET A 444 -19.94 -11.95 -8.93
N VAL A 445 -19.55 -12.90 -8.08
CA VAL A 445 -19.66 -14.33 -8.31
C VAL A 445 -20.40 -14.93 -7.11
N GLY A 446 -21.32 -15.84 -7.36
CA GLY A 446 -22.29 -16.40 -6.42
C GLY A 446 -23.68 -16.44 -7.03
N ALA A 447 -24.43 -17.52 -6.77
CA ALA A 447 -25.80 -17.66 -7.27
C ALA A 447 -26.70 -16.53 -6.74
N THR A 448 -27.30 -15.79 -7.67
CA THR A 448 -28.13 -14.60 -7.39
C THR A 448 -29.08 -14.35 -8.55
N THR A 449 -29.89 -13.30 -8.48
CA THR A 449 -30.70 -12.81 -9.60
C THR A 449 -29.92 -11.84 -10.50
N ILE A 450 -30.31 -11.72 -11.78
CA ILE A 450 -29.69 -10.76 -12.72
C ILE A 450 -29.79 -9.32 -12.19
N GLY A 451 -30.93 -8.92 -11.62
CA GLY A 451 -31.13 -7.55 -11.12
C GLY A 451 -30.13 -7.17 -10.01
N GLU A 452 -29.96 -8.04 -9.01
CA GLU A 452 -29.01 -7.83 -7.91
C GLU A 452 -27.56 -7.85 -8.42
N ALA A 453 -27.24 -8.80 -9.30
CA ALA A 453 -25.90 -8.92 -9.88
C ALA A 453 -25.52 -7.68 -10.69
N LEU A 454 -26.45 -7.18 -11.52
CA LEU A 454 -26.26 -6.03 -12.37
C LEU A 454 -26.08 -4.75 -11.55
N GLY A 455 -26.95 -4.49 -10.57
CA GLY A 455 -26.85 -3.31 -9.70
C GLY A 455 -25.50 -3.23 -9.00
N ARG A 456 -25.01 -4.35 -8.46
CA ARG A 456 -23.70 -4.43 -7.82
C ARG A 456 -22.55 -4.31 -8.82
N ALA A 457 -22.60 -5.01 -9.94
CA ALA A 457 -21.54 -4.98 -10.94
C ALA A 457 -21.36 -3.58 -11.52
N ALA A 458 -22.45 -2.92 -11.92
CA ALA A 458 -22.44 -1.57 -12.49
C ALA A 458 -21.84 -0.53 -11.52
N ALA A 459 -22.31 -0.50 -10.27
CA ALA A 459 -21.84 0.45 -9.27
C ALA A 459 -20.33 0.29 -8.98
N ARG A 460 -19.88 -0.96 -8.88
CA ARG A 460 -18.46 -1.29 -8.63
C ARG A 460 -17.60 -0.97 -9.84
N THR A 461 -18.07 -1.22 -11.06
CA THR A 461 -17.32 -0.88 -12.28
C THR A 461 -17.12 0.63 -12.41
N ALA A 462 -18.11 1.43 -12.03
CA ALA A 462 -18.00 2.88 -12.05
C ALA A 462 -17.01 3.44 -11.01
N THR A 463 -16.91 2.83 -9.81
CA THR A 463 -16.28 3.49 -8.64
C THR A 463 -15.23 2.67 -7.90
N GLU A 464 -15.22 1.34 -8.02
CA GLU A 464 -14.43 0.42 -7.18
C GLU A 464 -13.34 -0.39 -7.93
N ASP A 465 -13.18 -0.26 -9.26
CA ASP A 465 -12.14 -1.04 -9.97
C ASP A 465 -10.75 -0.70 -9.43
N GLY A 466 -10.07 -1.71 -8.85
CA GLY A 466 -8.73 -1.68 -8.23
C GLY A 466 -7.59 -1.12 -9.07
N ARG A 467 -7.74 -1.11 -10.39
CA ARG A 467 -6.64 -0.87 -11.35
C ARG A 467 -6.67 0.52 -11.97
N LEU A 468 -7.86 1.14 -12.02
CA LEU A 468 -8.12 2.37 -12.76
C LEU A 468 -8.81 3.39 -11.84
N PRO A 469 -8.66 4.70 -12.07
CA PRO A 469 -9.40 5.71 -11.31
C PRO A 469 -10.92 5.57 -11.54
N ALA A 470 -11.73 6.17 -10.67
CA ALA A 470 -13.19 6.18 -10.84
C ALA A 470 -13.59 6.79 -12.19
N VAL A 471 -14.68 6.30 -12.79
CA VAL A 471 -15.15 6.74 -14.11
C VAL A 471 -15.68 8.16 -14.01
N SER A 472 -15.18 9.05 -14.88
CA SER A 472 -15.67 10.43 -14.96
C SER A 472 -17.03 10.46 -15.67
N PRO A 473 -17.99 11.30 -15.25
CA PRO A 473 -19.21 11.53 -16.00
C PRO A 473 -18.94 12.00 -17.44
N ALA A 474 -17.86 12.77 -17.66
CA ALA A 474 -17.55 13.39 -18.95
C ALA A 474 -17.11 12.37 -20.03
N GLU A 475 -16.62 11.20 -19.63
CA GLU A 475 -16.20 10.17 -20.58
C GLU A 475 -17.29 9.15 -20.92
N LEU A 476 -18.39 9.06 -20.15
CA LEU A 476 -19.41 8.02 -20.30
C LEU A 476 -19.97 7.90 -21.72
N GLY A 477 -20.27 9.03 -22.38
CA GLY A 477 -20.79 9.06 -23.75
C GLY A 477 -19.82 8.57 -24.83
N TYR A 478 -18.56 8.29 -24.47
CA TYR A 478 -17.51 7.80 -25.35
C TYR A 478 -17.06 6.37 -25.00
N LEU A 479 -17.72 5.72 -24.05
CA LEU A 479 -17.42 4.35 -23.64
C LEU A 479 -18.31 3.35 -24.36
N ASP A 480 -17.83 2.13 -24.45
CA ASP A 480 -18.59 0.92 -24.74
C ASP A 480 -18.87 0.19 -23.42
N LEU A 481 -20.04 -0.44 -23.31
CA LEU A 481 -20.42 -1.26 -22.15
C LEU A 481 -20.65 -2.70 -22.58
N GLU A 482 -20.06 -3.63 -21.83
CA GLU A 482 -20.30 -5.06 -21.95
C GLU A 482 -20.80 -5.63 -20.62
N LEU A 483 -21.97 -6.27 -20.65
CA LEU A 483 -22.53 -7.03 -19.54
C LEU A 483 -22.26 -8.53 -19.77
N TRP A 484 -21.55 -9.14 -18.83
CA TRP A 484 -21.19 -10.55 -18.83
C TRP A 484 -22.03 -11.29 -17.79
N LEU A 485 -22.91 -12.19 -18.21
CA LEU A 485 -23.73 -13.03 -17.32
C LEU A 485 -23.12 -14.43 -17.24
N LEU A 486 -22.73 -14.84 -16.03
CA LEU A 486 -21.94 -16.06 -15.83
C LEU A 486 -22.81 -17.29 -15.60
N ALA A 487 -22.45 -18.38 -16.28
CA ALA A 487 -22.91 -19.72 -15.93
C ALA A 487 -22.15 -20.27 -14.72
N ALA A 488 -22.68 -21.34 -14.12
CA ALA A 488 -22.00 -22.02 -13.02
C ALA A 488 -20.66 -22.64 -13.51
N PRO A 489 -19.59 -22.56 -12.71
CA PRO A 489 -18.30 -23.15 -13.06
C PRO A 489 -18.35 -24.68 -13.01
N HIS A 490 -17.70 -25.31 -13.99
CA HIS A 490 -17.52 -26.75 -14.14
C HIS A 490 -16.06 -27.10 -13.83
N PRO A 491 -15.77 -27.94 -12.82
CA PRO A 491 -14.41 -28.37 -12.52
C PRO A 491 -13.75 -29.09 -13.69
N ILE A 492 -12.45 -28.83 -13.91
CA ILE A 492 -11.65 -29.58 -14.87
C ILE A 492 -11.19 -30.88 -14.18
N PRO A 493 -11.60 -32.07 -14.66
CA PRO A 493 -11.24 -33.34 -14.01
C PRO A 493 -9.77 -33.74 -14.26
N ALA A 494 -9.15 -33.22 -15.31
CA ALA A 494 -7.75 -33.48 -15.65
C ALA A 494 -6.76 -32.84 -14.65
N ARG A 495 -5.54 -33.37 -14.60
CA ARG A 495 -4.43 -32.90 -13.74
C ARG A 495 -3.18 -32.63 -14.58
N GLY A 496 -2.27 -31.82 -14.04
CA GLY A 496 -1.03 -31.46 -14.73
C GLY A 496 -1.30 -30.85 -16.10
N GLU A 497 -0.45 -31.16 -17.07
CA GLU A 497 -0.50 -30.59 -18.43
C GLU A 497 -1.78 -30.90 -19.20
N ALA A 498 -2.46 -32.01 -18.89
CA ALA A 498 -3.70 -32.41 -19.55
C ALA A 498 -4.84 -31.39 -19.35
N ARG A 499 -4.76 -30.50 -18.34
CA ARG A 499 -5.76 -29.43 -18.14
C ARG A 499 -5.85 -28.47 -19.34
N ARG A 500 -4.80 -28.33 -20.16
CA ARG A 500 -4.78 -27.48 -21.37
C ARG A 500 -5.86 -27.88 -22.37
N GLU A 501 -6.08 -29.18 -22.55
CA GLU A 501 -7.02 -29.74 -23.53
C GLU A 501 -8.49 -29.44 -23.19
N HIS A 502 -8.77 -29.04 -21.95
CA HIS A 502 -10.11 -28.68 -21.47
C HIS A 502 -10.41 -27.18 -21.57
N VAL A 503 -9.45 -26.36 -22.01
CA VAL A 503 -9.59 -24.91 -22.09
C VAL A 503 -9.72 -24.48 -23.55
N ILE A 504 -10.90 -24.00 -23.93
CA ILE A 504 -11.17 -23.44 -25.25
C ILE A 504 -11.14 -21.91 -25.15
N VAL A 505 -10.08 -21.30 -25.65
CA VAL A 505 -9.89 -19.84 -25.69
C VAL A 505 -11.07 -19.17 -26.40
N GLY A 506 -11.57 -18.08 -25.84
CA GLY A 506 -12.71 -17.31 -26.37
C GLY A 506 -14.10 -17.88 -26.01
N ARG A 507 -14.19 -19.15 -25.60
CA ARG A 507 -15.42 -19.76 -25.09
C ARG A 507 -15.43 -19.87 -23.57
N HIS A 508 -14.35 -20.41 -22.99
CA HIS A 508 -14.26 -20.66 -21.55
C HIS A 508 -13.67 -19.46 -20.82
N GLY A 509 -14.27 -19.10 -19.69
CA GLY A 509 -13.62 -18.38 -18.61
C GLY A 509 -13.00 -19.37 -17.62
N LEU A 510 -12.04 -18.91 -16.83
CA LEU A 510 -11.32 -19.76 -15.88
C LEU A 510 -11.49 -19.27 -14.44
N VAL A 511 -11.64 -20.21 -13.52
CA VAL A 511 -11.54 -19.99 -12.07
C VAL A 511 -10.46 -20.90 -11.52
N VAL A 512 -9.53 -20.32 -10.76
CA VAL A 512 -8.51 -21.06 -10.01
C VAL A 512 -8.65 -20.77 -8.53
N ARG A 513 -8.54 -21.80 -7.68
CA ARG A 513 -8.54 -21.67 -6.22
C ARG A 513 -7.48 -22.56 -5.58
N ARG A 514 -6.79 -22.02 -4.57
CA ARG A 514 -5.93 -22.76 -3.62
C ARG A 514 -6.09 -22.15 -2.24
N GLY A 515 -6.84 -22.81 -1.36
CA GLY A 515 -7.17 -22.26 -0.04
C GLY A 515 -7.94 -20.93 -0.15
N GLN A 516 -7.35 -19.82 0.33
CA GLN A 516 -7.93 -18.47 0.24
C GLN A 516 -7.51 -17.70 -1.03
N ALA A 517 -6.49 -18.20 -1.75
CA ALA A 517 -6.04 -17.61 -3.00
C ALA A 517 -6.99 -18.02 -4.13
N GLY A 518 -7.46 -17.06 -4.92
CA GLY A 518 -8.39 -17.33 -6.00
C GLY A 518 -8.36 -16.28 -7.10
N GLY A 519 -8.48 -16.73 -8.34
CA GLY A 519 -8.46 -15.89 -9.53
C GLY A 519 -9.58 -16.28 -10.48
N LEU A 520 -10.15 -15.30 -11.16
CA LEU A 520 -11.15 -15.51 -12.21
C LEU A 520 -10.80 -14.65 -13.42
N LEU A 521 -10.77 -15.22 -14.61
CA LEU A 521 -10.67 -14.50 -15.87
C LEU A 521 -11.87 -14.81 -16.77
N LEU A 522 -12.43 -13.76 -17.40
CA LEU A 522 -13.56 -13.87 -18.31
C LEU A 522 -13.11 -14.45 -19.67
N PRO A 523 -14.01 -15.09 -20.43
CA PRO A 523 -13.67 -15.69 -21.73
C PRO A 523 -12.98 -14.72 -22.72
N GLY A 524 -13.39 -13.45 -22.74
CA GLY A 524 -12.83 -12.44 -23.65
C GLY A 524 -11.38 -12.07 -23.36
N VAL A 525 -10.90 -12.25 -22.13
CA VAL A 525 -9.55 -11.81 -21.71
C VAL A 525 -8.46 -12.52 -22.52
N ALA A 526 -8.60 -13.82 -22.74
CA ALA A 526 -7.61 -14.59 -23.49
C ALA A 526 -7.52 -14.15 -24.95
N VAL A 527 -8.65 -13.82 -25.57
CA VAL A 527 -8.72 -13.34 -26.96
C VAL A 527 -8.10 -11.95 -27.07
N GLU A 528 -8.48 -11.03 -26.17
CA GLU A 528 -7.97 -9.65 -26.15
C GLU A 528 -6.46 -9.58 -25.90
N ALA A 529 -5.94 -10.49 -25.06
CA ALA A 529 -4.51 -10.55 -24.73
C ALA A 529 -3.71 -11.47 -25.65
N GLY A 530 -4.32 -12.09 -26.67
CA GLY A 530 -3.65 -13.01 -27.59
C GLY A 530 -3.06 -14.26 -26.93
N LEU A 531 -3.70 -14.74 -25.85
CA LEU A 531 -3.23 -15.88 -25.05
C LEU A 531 -3.72 -17.21 -25.64
N ASP A 532 -2.85 -18.21 -25.62
CA ASP A 532 -3.25 -19.61 -25.81
C ASP A 532 -3.78 -20.22 -24.49
N ALA A 533 -4.17 -21.51 -24.52
CA ALA A 533 -4.74 -22.18 -23.36
C ALA A 533 -3.78 -22.23 -22.15
N GLU A 534 -2.47 -22.45 -22.38
CA GLU A 534 -1.46 -22.46 -21.31
C GLU A 534 -1.27 -21.06 -20.74
N GLY A 535 -1.06 -20.06 -21.61
CA GLY A 535 -0.94 -18.66 -21.19
C GLY A 535 -2.17 -18.20 -20.41
N PHE A 536 -3.37 -18.65 -20.78
CA PHE A 536 -4.58 -18.31 -20.06
C PHE A 536 -4.64 -18.93 -18.65
N LEU A 537 -4.25 -20.20 -18.51
CA LEU A 537 -4.11 -20.89 -17.22
C LEU A 537 -3.05 -20.24 -16.32
N GLU A 538 -1.92 -19.82 -16.89
CA GLU A 538 -0.88 -19.08 -16.17
C GLU A 538 -1.40 -17.74 -15.65
N GLN A 539 -2.08 -16.96 -16.50
CA GLN A 539 -2.56 -15.63 -16.12
C GLN A 539 -3.62 -15.67 -15.03
N VAL A 540 -4.52 -16.68 -15.04
CA VAL A 540 -5.50 -16.83 -13.94
C VAL A 540 -4.81 -17.23 -12.63
N CYS A 541 -3.70 -18.00 -12.68
CA CYS A 541 -2.90 -18.30 -11.50
C CYS A 541 -2.17 -17.06 -10.96
N ILE A 542 -1.56 -16.27 -11.84
CA ILE A 542 -0.92 -14.99 -11.48
C ILE A 542 -1.95 -14.06 -10.82
N LYS A 543 -3.16 -13.96 -11.40
CA LYS A 543 -4.26 -13.19 -10.81
C LYS A 543 -4.71 -13.73 -9.45
N ALA A 544 -4.62 -15.05 -9.25
CA ALA A 544 -4.85 -15.69 -7.96
C ALA A 544 -3.70 -15.50 -6.96
N THR A 545 -2.62 -14.79 -7.32
CA THR A 545 -1.38 -14.68 -6.51
C THR A 545 -0.69 -16.03 -6.30
N LEU A 546 -0.81 -16.92 -7.29
CA LEU A 546 -0.15 -18.23 -7.34
C LEU A 546 1.01 -18.21 -8.34
N SER A 547 1.88 -19.23 -8.26
CA SER A 547 2.88 -19.48 -9.30
C SER A 547 2.18 -19.63 -10.66
N PRO A 548 2.74 -19.13 -11.78
CA PRO A 548 2.18 -19.33 -13.12
C PRO A 548 1.91 -20.81 -13.45
N THR A 549 2.70 -21.73 -12.89
CA THR A 549 2.56 -23.18 -13.11
C THR A 549 1.65 -23.87 -12.08
N ALA A 550 1.07 -23.14 -11.12
CA ALA A 550 0.28 -23.72 -10.03
C ALA A 550 -0.94 -24.51 -10.54
N TRP A 551 -1.49 -24.16 -11.69
CA TRP A 551 -2.55 -24.95 -12.34
C TRP A 551 -2.14 -26.39 -12.68
N LYS A 552 -0.86 -26.76 -12.61
CA LYS A 552 -0.39 -28.15 -12.78
C LYS A 552 -0.45 -28.94 -11.47
N GLU A 553 -0.49 -28.26 -10.33
CA GLU A 553 -0.47 -28.85 -8.99
C GLU A 553 -1.81 -29.53 -8.64
N ALA A 554 -1.73 -30.60 -7.84
CA ALA A 554 -2.88 -31.45 -7.53
C ALA A 554 -3.84 -30.84 -6.48
N ASP A 555 -3.36 -29.90 -5.66
CA ASP A 555 -4.10 -29.18 -4.62
C ASP A 555 -4.71 -27.86 -5.12
N VAL A 556 -4.58 -27.58 -6.43
CA VAL A 556 -5.17 -26.42 -7.09
C VAL A 556 -6.44 -26.82 -7.84
N ASP A 557 -7.56 -26.22 -7.45
CA ASP A 557 -8.85 -26.38 -8.11
C ASP A 557 -8.93 -25.46 -9.32
N VAL A 558 -9.14 -26.04 -10.50
CA VAL A 558 -9.33 -25.30 -11.76
C VAL A 558 -10.70 -25.64 -12.33
N SER A 559 -11.48 -24.62 -12.68
CA SER A 559 -12.81 -24.78 -13.29
C SER A 559 -12.96 -23.88 -14.51
N THR A 560 -13.74 -24.34 -15.49
CA THR A 560 -14.17 -23.53 -16.63
C THR A 560 -15.60 -23.02 -16.41
N PHE A 561 -15.96 -21.90 -17.01
CA PHE A 561 -17.36 -21.47 -17.10
C PHE A 561 -17.60 -20.79 -18.46
N GLU A 562 -18.86 -20.71 -18.88
CA GLU A 562 -19.26 -19.92 -20.04
C GLU A 562 -19.96 -18.64 -19.57
N ALA A 563 -19.97 -17.62 -20.42
CA ALA A 563 -20.64 -16.35 -20.14
C ALA A 563 -21.44 -15.90 -21.35
N HIS A 564 -22.64 -15.37 -21.10
CA HIS A 564 -23.43 -14.66 -22.11
C HIS A 564 -23.04 -13.18 -22.10
N VAL A 565 -22.70 -12.62 -23.25
CA VAL A 565 -22.19 -11.24 -23.36
C VAL A 565 -23.19 -10.36 -24.09
N ILE A 566 -23.56 -9.26 -23.46
CA ILE A 566 -24.40 -8.22 -24.05
C ILE A 566 -23.54 -6.96 -24.16
N GLY A 567 -23.08 -6.64 -25.37
CA GLY A 567 -22.19 -5.52 -25.65
C GLY A 567 -22.82 -4.46 -26.55
N GLY A 568 -22.44 -3.20 -26.35
CA GLY A 568 -22.84 -2.09 -27.21
C GLY A 568 -22.24 -0.75 -26.74
N PRO A 569 -22.33 0.31 -27.57
CA PRO A 569 -21.93 1.65 -27.15
C PRO A 569 -22.73 2.09 -25.92
N PHE A 570 -22.18 2.93 -25.06
CA PHE A 570 -22.94 3.48 -23.94
C PHE A 570 -24.19 4.21 -24.47
N ASP A 571 -25.35 3.93 -23.85
CA ASP A 571 -26.64 4.40 -24.36
C ASP A 571 -26.65 5.93 -24.54
N PRO A 572 -26.83 6.46 -25.77
CA PRO A 572 -26.76 7.89 -26.05
C PRO A 572 -27.81 8.73 -25.32
N ASP A 573 -29.02 8.18 -25.12
CA ASP A 573 -30.09 8.88 -24.41
C ASP A 573 -29.74 9.02 -22.93
N VAL A 574 -29.18 7.95 -22.34
CA VAL A 574 -28.68 8.00 -20.96
C VAL A 574 -27.53 8.99 -20.85
N ALA A 575 -26.57 8.98 -21.77
CA ALA A 575 -25.46 9.92 -21.80
C ALA A 575 -25.93 11.38 -21.95
N ALA A 576 -26.95 11.64 -22.76
CA ALA A 576 -27.52 12.97 -22.94
C ALA A 576 -28.21 13.52 -21.67
N THR A 577 -28.65 12.64 -20.76
CA THR A 577 -29.24 13.07 -19.47
C THR A 577 -28.21 13.45 -18.40
N LEU A 578 -26.92 13.26 -18.66
CA LEU A 578 -25.83 13.61 -17.76
C LEU A 578 -25.65 15.13 -17.74
N ALA A 579 -26.29 15.81 -16.79
CA ALA A 579 -25.96 17.21 -16.51
C ALA A 579 -24.50 17.31 -16.03
N PRO A 580 -23.73 18.34 -16.44
CA PRO A 580 -22.39 18.55 -15.93
C PRO A 580 -22.44 18.68 -14.40
N ALA A 581 -21.59 17.92 -13.72
CA ALA A 581 -21.48 18.01 -12.27
C ALA A 581 -21.03 19.44 -11.89
N PRO A 582 -21.55 20.03 -10.81
CA PRO A 582 -21.07 21.32 -10.36
C PRO A 582 -19.57 21.23 -10.05
N PRO A 583 -18.79 22.31 -10.30
CA PRO A 583 -17.36 22.30 -10.07
C PRO A 583 -17.07 22.04 -8.60
N ARG A 584 -16.15 21.10 -8.34
CA ARG A 584 -15.76 20.74 -6.96
C ARG A 584 -15.10 21.91 -6.22
N VAL A 585 -14.36 22.74 -6.96
CA VAL A 585 -13.73 23.95 -6.46
C VAL A 585 -14.24 25.11 -7.31
N THR A 586 -14.95 26.05 -6.68
CA THR A 586 -15.38 27.30 -7.32
C THR A 586 -14.25 28.33 -7.31
N ALA A 587 -14.34 29.38 -8.13
CA ALA A 587 -13.37 30.48 -8.12
C ALA A 587 -13.20 31.09 -6.72
N ASP A 588 -14.30 31.35 -6.01
CA ASP A 588 -14.29 31.84 -4.63
C ASP A 588 -13.64 30.83 -3.66
N GLY A 589 -13.91 29.54 -3.85
CA GLY A 589 -13.32 28.47 -3.06
C GLY A 589 -11.81 28.37 -3.26
N LEU A 590 -11.35 28.50 -4.51
CA LEU A 590 -9.93 28.53 -4.87
C LEU A 590 -9.25 29.75 -4.25
N ALA A 591 -9.85 30.95 -4.37
CA ALA A 591 -9.31 32.17 -3.78
C ALA A 591 -9.15 32.04 -2.24
N ARG A 592 -10.12 31.43 -1.56
CA ARG A 592 -10.03 31.16 -0.11
C ARG A 592 -8.92 30.18 0.25
N LEU A 593 -8.71 29.13 -0.55
CA LEU A 593 -7.60 28.19 -0.34
C LEU A 593 -6.25 28.88 -0.56
N THR A 594 -6.12 29.68 -1.62
CA THR A 594 -4.89 30.42 -1.92
C THR A 594 -4.54 31.41 -0.81
N ALA A 595 -5.51 32.19 -0.32
CA ALA A 595 -5.31 33.09 0.81
C ALA A 595 -4.88 32.33 2.08
N HIS A 596 -5.54 31.20 2.36
CA HIS A 596 -5.19 30.35 3.49
C HIS A 596 -3.76 29.79 3.41
N CYS A 597 -3.29 29.41 2.22
CA CYS A 597 -1.90 29.00 2.00
C CYS A 597 -0.92 30.14 2.29
N ALA A 598 -1.20 31.34 1.79
CA ALA A 598 -0.37 32.51 2.03
C ALA A 598 -0.28 32.85 3.53
N ASP A 599 -1.40 32.84 4.24
CA ASP A 599 -1.45 33.07 5.70
C ASP A 599 -0.60 32.04 6.46
N ASN A 600 -0.72 30.76 6.09
CA ASN A 600 0.06 29.68 6.72
C ASN A 600 1.55 29.80 6.40
N LEU A 601 1.93 30.21 5.19
CA LEU A 601 3.32 30.43 4.81
C LEU A 601 3.95 31.53 5.67
N VAL A 602 3.23 32.65 5.85
CA VAL A 602 3.64 33.76 6.74
C VAL A 602 3.72 33.30 8.19
N ALA A 603 2.74 32.52 8.67
CA ALA A 603 2.74 31.99 10.03
C ALA A 603 3.97 31.10 10.29
N LEU A 604 4.27 30.18 9.37
CA LEU A 604 5.43 29.29 9.46
C LEU A 604 6.76 30.06 9.42
N ALA A 605 6.90 31.02 8.49
CA ALA A 605 8.08 31.88 8.40
C ALA A 605 8.33 32.67 9.71
N ARG A 606 7.25 33.07 10.39
CA ARG A 606 7.30 33.79 11.68
C ARG A 606 7.29 32.86 12.90
N ARG A 607 7.46 31.54 12.72
CA ARG A 607 7.41 30.51 13.79
C ARG A 607 6.14 30.57 14.65
N ARG A 608 5.00 30.93 14.04
CA ARG A 608 3.66 30.92 14.64
C ARG A 608 2.94 29.61 14.31
N HIS A 609 1.84 29.34 15.04
CA HIS A 609 1.00 28.18 14.76
C HIS A 609 0.21 28.37 13.46
N PRO A 610 0.43 27.53 12.44
CA PRO A 610 -0.39 27.57 11.23
C PRO A 610 -1.72 26.82 11.46
N SER A 611 -2.71 27.09 10.61
CA SER A 611 -3.97 26.34 10.62
C SER A 611 -3.97 25.34 9.48
N CYS A 612 -4.08 24.04 9.78
CA CYS A 612 -4.12 23.01 8.75
C CYS A 612 -5.48 22.87 8.04
N TYR A 613 -6.42 23.78 8.30
CA TYR A 613 -7.77 23.73 7.76
C TYR A 613 -8.45 25.11 7.71
N SER A 614 -9.23 25.34 6.67
CA SER A 614 -10.11 26.50 6.49
C SER A 614 -11.56 26.04 6.34
N LEU A 615 -12.40 26.40 7.31
CA LEU A 615 -13.83 26.03 7.40
C LEU A 615 -14.66 26.50 6.21
N GLN A 616 -14.29 27.64 5.61
CA GLN A 616 -15.04 28.24 4.50
C GLN A 616 -14.50 27.81 3.13
N ALA A 617 -13.39 27.07 3.10
CA ALA A 617 -12.77 26.57 1.87
C ALA A 617 -13.26 25.15 1.53
N PRO A 618 -13.32 24.79 0.23
CA PRO A 618 -13.70 23.44 -0.17
C PRO A 618 -12.69 22.40 0.33
N ASP A 619 -13.16 21.17 0.57
CA ASP A 619 -12.33 20.01 0.96
C ASP A 619 -12.86 18.73 0.31
N GLY A 620 -12.11 17.64 0.43
CA GLY A 620 -12.45 16.32 -0.09
C GLY A 620 -11.34 15.75 -0.98
N THR A 621 -11.66 14.65 -1.66
CA THR A 621 -10.68 13.95 -2.51
C THR A 621 -10.49 14.64 -3.87
N VAL A 622 -9.24 15.00 -4.19
CA VAL A 622 -8.76 15.52 -5.48
C VAL A 622 -7.67 14.60 -6.04
N HIS A 623 -7.13 14.87 -7.23
CA HIS A 623 -6.16 13.95 -7.87
C HIS A 623 -4.80 14.60 -8.11
N ALA A 624 -4.74 15.92 -8.29
CA ALA A 624 -3.48 16.63 -8.26
C ALA A 624 -3.62 18.05 -7.69
N ILE A 625 -2.55 18.51 -7.06
CA ILE A 625 -2.42 19.85 -6.49
C ILE A 625 -1.04 20.39 -6.88
N SER A 626 -0.99 21.66 -7.29
CA SER A 626 0.25 22.41 -7.54
C SER A 626 0.21 23.70 -6.75
N LEU A 627 1.26 23.94 -5.96
CA LEU A 627 1.48 25.17 -5.22
C LEU A 627 2.75 25.82 -5.76
N ALA A 628 2.62 27.03 -6.28
CA ALA A 628 3.76 27.85 -6.70
C ALA A 628 3.87 29.08 -5.79
N VAL A 629 5.09 29.41 -5.40
CA VAL A 629 5.40 30.61 -4.63
C VAL A 629 6.38 31.45 -5.44
N SER A 630 6.03 32.71 -5.67
CA SER A 630 6.81 33.66 -6.46
C SER A 630 6.96 35.00 -5.74
N GLU A 631 7.95 35.77 -6.16
CA GLU A 631 8.10 37.18 -5.78
C GLU A 631 7.03 38.05 -6.49
N PRO A 632 6.73 39.27 -5.98
CA PRO A 632 5.79 40.19 -6.62
C PRO A 632 6.08 40.52 -8.09
N ASP A 633 7.34 40.45 -8.50
CA ASP A 633 7.82 40.70 -9.87
C ASP A 633 7.71 39.47 -10.79
N GLY A 634 7.26 38.33 -10.25
CA GLY A 634 6.98 37.10 -10.99
C GLY A 634 8.11 36.06 -10.97
N VAL A 635 9.21 36.29 -10.25
CA VAL A 635 10.27 35.28 -10.11
C VAL A 635 9.77 34.10 -9.27
N GLU A 636 9.71 32.90 -9.86
CA GLU A 636 9.31 31.68 -9.15
C GLU A 636 10.41 31.24 -8.17
N LEU A 637 10.06 31.16 -6.88
CA LEU A 637 10.97 30.72 -5.81
C LEU A 637 10.90 29.22 -5.59
N THR A 638 9.69 28.66 -5.62
CA THR A 638 9.49 27.22 -5.48
C THR A 638 8.15 26.79 -6.07
N ARG A 639 8.11 25.59 -6.65
CA ARG A 639 6.90 24.92 -7.10
C ARG A 639 6.88 23.50 -6.60
N LEU A 640 5.80 23.14 -5.92
CA LEU A 640 5.61 21.83 -5.36
C LEU A 640 4.30 21.25 -5.88
N SER A 641 4.35 20.01 -6.35
CA SER A 641 3.17 19.31 -6.84
C SER A 641 3.02 17.93 -6.19
N ARG A 642 1.77 17.49 -6.05
CA ARG A 642 1.40 16.13 -5.65
C ARG A 642 0.36 15.62 -6.63
N LEU A 643 0.55 14.40 -7.10
CA LEU A 643 -0.35 13.70 -8.01
C LEU A 643 -0.62 12.30 -7.44
N SER A 644 -1.89 11.94 -7.35
CA SER A 644 -2.33 10.58 -7.07
C SER A 644 -3.64 10.33 -7.81
N LEU A 645 -3.59 9.49 -8.84
CA LEU A 645 -4.82 9.05 -9.51
C LEU A 645 -5.61 8.03 -8.66
N ARG A 646 -4.96 7.39 -7.68
CA ARG A 646 -5.56 6.43 -6.76
C ARG A 646 -4.76 6.33 -5.45
N PRO A 647 -5.40 6.44 -4.27
CA PRO A 647 -6.84 6.68 -4.01
C PRO A 647 -7.30 8.13 -4.21
N GLY A 648 -6.43 9.02 -4.71
CA GLY A 648 -6.65 10.46 -4.67
C GLY A 648 -5.95 11.08 -3.45
N LEU A 649 -6.06 12.40 -3.32
CA LEU A 649 -5.42 13.23 -2.32
C LEU A 649 -6.49 13.96 -1.50
N PRO A 650 -6.42 13.95 -0.16
CA PRO A 650 -7.26 14.82 0.65
C PRO A 650 -6.81 16.28 0.48
N LEU A 651 -7.67 17.12 -0.07
CA LEU A 651 -7.32 18.46 -0.57
C LEU A 651 -6.59 19.33 0.47
N GLN A 652 -7.26 19.73 1.55
CA GLN A 652 -6.67 20.70 2.48
C GLN A 652 -5.49 20.12 3.28
N ALA A 653 -5.54 18.82 3.60
CA ALA A 653 -4.44 18.16 4.31
C ALA A 653 -3.17 18.06 3.44
N THR A 654 -3.33 17.78 2.14
CA THR A 654 -2.21 17.74 1.20
C THR A 654 -1.67 19.15 0.96
N LEU A 655 -2.55 20.13 0.80
CA LEU A 655 -2.19 21.53 0.64
C LEU A 655 -1.39 22.06 1.83
N PHE A 656 -1.80 21.73 3.05
CA PHE A 656 -1.04 22.09 4.24
C PHE A 656 0.39 21.52 4.23
N GLY A 657 0.56 20.24 3.88
CA GLY A 657 1.88 19.63 3.76
C GLY A 657 2.74 20.24 2.64
N LEU A 658 2.12 20.71 1.55
CA LEU A 658 2.82 21.47 0.50
C LEU A 658 3.29 22.84 1.02
N VAL A 659 2.48 23.52 1.83
CA VAL A 659 2.85 24.80 2.44
C VAL A 659 3.98 24.64 3.46
N GLU A 660 3.97 23.56 4.27
CA GLU A 660 5.08 23.23 5.16
C GLU A 660 6.39 23.06 4.39
N GLN A 661 6.38 22.27 3.31
CA GLN A 661 7.55 22.07 2.45
C GLN A 661 8.01 23.35 1.76
N ALA A 662 7.08 24.20 1.30
CA ALA A 662 7.43 25.49 0.72
C ALA A 662 8.10 26.40 1.76
N ALA A 663 7.59 26.43 3.00
CA ALA A 663 8.20 27.21 4.08
C ALA A 663 9.62 26.73 4.40
N GLU A 664 9.85 25.41 4.47
CA GLU A 664 11.18 24.83 4.67
C GLU A 664 12.15 25.20 3.54
N ALA A 665 11.70 25.11 2.28
CA ALA A 665 12.49 25.47 1.12
C ALA A 665 12.87 26.96 1.10
N LEU A 666 11.96 27.85 1.50
CA LEU A 666 12.23 29.29 1.60
C LEU A 666 13.19 29.61 2.75
N ALA A 667 13.06 28.93 3.88
CA ALA A 667 13.95 29.10 5.03
C ALA A 667 15.41 28.70 4.71
N ALA A 668 15.61 27.65 3.91
CA ALA A 668 16.93 27.23 3.44
C ALA A 668 17.64 28.29 2.57
N ASN A 669 16.87 29.16 1.90
CA ASN A 669 17.38 30.21 1.02
C ASN A 669 17.50 31.59 1.70
N ALA A 670 17.42 31.65 3.04
CA ALA A 670 17.63 32.86 3.85
C ALA A 670 16.70 34.06 3.55
N LEU A 671 15.47 33.82 3.09
CA LEU A 671 14.46 34.87 2.98
C LEU A 671 13.98 35.32 4.38
N GLU A 672 14.11 36.61 4.68
CA GLU A 672 13.68 37.18 5.97
C GLU A 672 12.15 37.15 6.16
N ALA A 673 11.71 37.03 7.41
CA ALA A 673 10.30 36.88 7.79
C ALA A 673 9.37 38.04 7.38
N ASP A 674 9.91 39.21 7.01
CA ASP A 674 9.15 40.35 6.50
C ASP A 674 8.95 40.32 4.97
N GLY A 675 9.77 39.56 4.23
CA GLY A 675 9.58 39.31 2.80
C GLY A 675 8.43 38.34 2.51
N ALA A 676 8.15 37.40 3.43
CA ALA A 676 7.14 36.35 3.26
C ALA A 676 5.71 36.90 3.04
N GLY A 677 5.37 38.05 3.63
CA GLY A 677 4.06 38.70 3.46
C GLY A 677 3.85 39.36 2.09
N ARG A 678 4.90 39.46 1.27
CA ARG A 678 4.83 40.01 -0.10
C ARG A 678 4.83 38.90 -1.17
N LEU A 679 5.03 37.64 -0.78
CA LEU A 679 5.09 36.55 -1.74
C LEU A 679 3.72 36.29 -2.37
N ARG A 680 3.73 36.03 -3.67
CA ARG A 680 2.56 35.58 -4.41
C ARG A 680 2.46 34.07 -4.30
N VAL A 681 1.28 33.58 -3.96
CA VAL A 681 0.97 32.15 -3.93
C VAL A 681 -0.03 31.85 -5.05
N ASP A 682 0.32 30.92 -5.92
CA ASP A 682 -0.57 30.39 -6.94
C ASP A 682 -0.91 28.92 -6.67
N LEU A 683 -2.16 28.57 -6.96
CA LEU A 683 -2.71 27.26 -6.66
C LEU A 683 -3.45 26.71 -7.88
N THR A 684 -3.10 25.47 -8.23
CA THR A 684 -3.82 24.66 -9.22
C THR A 684 -4.35 23.40 -8.55
N ILE A 685 -5.65 23.13 -8.67
CA ILE A 685 -6.30 21.94 -8.13
C ILE A 685 -6.95 21.19 -9.28
N MET A 686 -6.74 19.87 -9.33
CA MET A 686 -7.21 18.99 -10.39
C MET A 686 -7.98 17.80 -9.82
N TRP A 687 -9.11 17.45 -10.43
CA TRP A 687 -9.99 16.35 -10.01
C TRP A 687 -10.68 15.69 -11.22
N ASP A 688 -11.51 14.67 -10.96
CA ASP A 688 -12.30 13.95 -11.98
C ASP A 688 -11.49 13.43 -13.19
N PRO A 689 -10.62 12.43 -12.99
CA PRO A 689 -9.79 11.87 -14.07
C PRO A 689 -10.63 11.14 -15.13
N ALA A 690 -10.56 11.63 -16.37
CA ALA A 690 -11.08 10.98 -17.57
C ALA A 690 -9.93 10.38 -18.39
N MET A 691 -10.03 9.12 -18.81
CA MET A 691 -8.94 8.45 -19.55
C MET A 691 -9.17 8.55 -21.06
N HIS A 692 -8.19 9.04 -21.80
CA HIS A 692 -8.29 9.31 -23.24
C HIS A 692 -7.43 8.38 -24.10
N GLY A 693 -7.07 7.20 -23.59
CA GLY A 693 -6.23 6.24 -24.33
C GLY A 693 -4.74 6.48 -24.10
N THR A 694 -3.95 6.35 -25.16
CA THR A 694 -2.48 6.46 -25.12
C THR A 694 -1.99 7.63 -25.96
N ALA A 695 -0.73 8.02 -25.82
CA ALA A 695 -0.15 9.08 -26.64
C ALA A 695 -0.07 8.69 -28.13
N HIS A 696 0.01 7.38 -28.43
CA HIS A 696 -0.04 6.85 -29.80
C HIS A 696 -1.45 6.90 -30.40
N GLU A 697 -2.46 6.45 -29.65
CA GLU A 697 -3.86 6.38 -30.10
C GLU A 697 -4.78 7.14 -29.14
N PRO A 698 -4.71 8.48 -29.10
CA PRO A 698 -5.54 9.28 -28.23
C PRO A 698 -6.99 9.35 -28.75
N ASP A 699 -7.94 9.33 -27.82
CA ASP A 699 -9.34 9.66 -28.04
C ASP A 699 -9.72 10.88 -27.19
N LEU A 700 -9.45 12.08 -27.73
CA LEU A 700 -9.68 13.36 -27.03
C LEU A 700 -11.13 13.86 -27.12
N ARG A 701 -12.07 13.06 -27.66
CA ARG A 701 -13.49 13.45 -27.66
C ARG A 701 -13.99 13.64 -26.22
N GLY A 702 -14.71 14.74 -25.97
CA GLY A 702 -15.19 15.12 -24.64
C GLY A 702 -14.15 15.80 -23.75
N PHE A 703 -12.89 15.95 -24.20
CA PHE A 703 -11.89 16.76 -23.51
C PHE A 703 -12.06 18.24 -23.87
N ASP A 704 -12.16 19.10 -22.87
CA ASP A 704 -12.25 20.56 -23.04
C ASP A 704 -11.10 21.26 -22.31
N PRO A 705 -10.09 21.80 -23.03
CA PRO A 705 -8.97 22.54 -22.45
C PRO A 705 -9.39 23.73 -21.59
N ALA A 706 -10.56 24.33 -21.82
CA ALA A 706 -11.02 25.49 -21.07
C ALA A 706 -11.27 25.22 -19.57
N GLY A 707 -11.56 23.96 -19.23
CA GLY A 707 -11.81 23.54 -17.85
C GLY A 707 -11.00 22.32 -17.40
N HIS A 708 -10.12 21.79 -18.26
CA HIS A 708 -9.38 20.57 -17.97
C HIS A 708 -7.88 20.71 -18.24
N ALA A 709 -7.07 20.22 -17.31
CA ALA A 709 -5.66 19.94 -17.52
C ALA A 709 -5.49 18.60 -18.26
N LEU A 710 -4.44 18.50 -19.07
CA LEU A 710 -4.03 17.24 -19.69
C LEU A 710 -2.79 16.69 -18.98
N LEU A 711 -2.81 15.41 -18.65
CA LEU A 711 -1.76 14.66 -17.98
C LEU A 711 -1.31 13.49 -18.86
N VAL A 712 0.00 13.30 -19.01
CA VAL A 712 0.61 12.14 -19.66
C VAL A 712 1.45 11.37 -18.64
N LEU A 713 1.30 10.05 -18.64
CA LEU A 713 1.95 9.12 -17.72
C LEU A 713 2.67 8.01 -18.49
N GLU A 714 3.99 7.91 -18.36
CA GLU A 714 4.77 6.79 -18.87
C GLU A 714 5.63 6.19 -17.75
N GLY A 715 5.16 5.08 -17.18
CA GLY A 715 5.81 4.46 -16.02
C GLY A 715 5.83 5.40 -14.81
N ALA A 716 7.02 5.86 -14.43
CA ALA A 716 7.21 6.82 -13.34
C ALA A 716 7.26 8.29 -13.82
N LYS A 717 7.38 8.53 -15.13
CA LYS A 717 7.44 9.88 -15.70
C LYS A 717 6.03 10.45 -15.81
N THR A 718 5.85 11.66 -15.33
CA THR A 718 4.56 12.35 -15.42
C THR A 718 4.77 13.78 -15.87
N ALA A 719 3.91 14.28 -16.75
CA ALA A 719 3.81 15.70 -16.98
C ALA A 719 2.35 16.09 -17.17
N TRP A 720 1.99 17.27 -16.72
CA TRP A 720 0.67 17.84 -16.97
C TRP A 720 0.75 19.33 -17.25
N ARG A 721 -0.25 19.81 -17.99
CA ARG A 721 -0.40 21.23 -18.31
C ARG A 721 -1.88 21.60 -18.36
N TYR A 722 -2.20 22.78 -17.85
CA TYR A 722 -3.50 23.42 -18.01
C TYR A 722 -3.30 24.68 -18.86
N ASP A 723 -3.93 24.74 -20.03
CA ASP A 723 -3.88 25.91 -20.91
C ASP A 723 -5.24 26.08 -21.60
N PRO A 724 -6.11 26.97 -21.10
CA PRO A 724 -7.48 27.11 -21.59
C PRO A 724 -7.56 27.69 -23.02
N ARG A 725 -6.44 28.12 -23.59
CA ARG A 725 -6.36 28.70 -24.94
C ARG A 725 -5.80 27.74 -25.99
N ALA A 726 -5.23 26.60 -25.56
CA ALA A 726 -4.62 25.62 -26.44
C ALA A 726 -5.67 24.68 -27.04
N SER A 727 -5.39 24.12 -28.23
CA SER A 727 -6.17 22.97 -28.73
C SER A 727 -5.76 21.70 -27.98
N ALA A 728 -6.66 20.72 -27.90
CA ALA A 728 -6.41 19.45 -27.22
C ALA A 728 -5.17 18.72 -27.78
N GLU A 729 -4.97 18.76 -29.10
CA GLU A 729 -3.84 18.13 -29.80
C GLU A 729 -2.52 18.86 -29.49
N SER A 730 -2.53 20.20 -29.51
CA SER A 730 -1.34 20.99 -29.18
C SER A 730 -0.92 20.81 -27.72
N LEU A 731 -1.90 20.69 -26.82
CA LEU A 731 -1.67 20.43 -25.41
C LEU A 731 -1.09 19.03 -25.20
N LEU A 732 -1.60 18.01 -25.90
CA LEU A 732 -1.05 16.65 -25.85
C LEU A 732 0.40 16.60 -26.34
N ALA A 733 0.70 17.23 -27.46
CA ALA A 733 2.07 17.29 -27.98
C ALA A 733 3.03 17.94 -26.96
N ALA A 734 2.64 19.08 -26.39
CA ALA A 734 3.46 19.78 -25.40
C ALA A 734 3.66 18.97 -24.10
N VAL A 735 2.63 18.28 -23.63
CA VAL A 735 2.71 17.47 -22.40
C VAL A 735 3.50 16.17 -22.63
N ALA A 736 3.34 15.52 -23.78
CA ALA A 736 4.11 14.33 -24.13
C ALA A 736 5.62 14.64 -24.27
N ASP A 737 5.96 15.79 -24.87
CA ASP A 737 7.34 16.29 -24.94
C ASP A 737 7.90 16.58 -23.53
N ALA A 738 7.14 17.30 -22.70
CA ALA A 738 7.54 17.60 -21.32
C ALA A 738 7.70 16.34 -20.45
N ALA A 739 6.89 15.30 -20.67
CA ALA A 739 7.01 13.99 -20.02
C ALA A 739 8.18 13.15 -20.57
N ASN A 740 8.85 13.59 -21.64
CA ASN A 740 9.87 12.87 -22.36
C ASN A 740 9.39 11.44 -22.73
N VAL A 741 8.20 11.33 -23.33
CA VAL A 741 7.59 10.06 -23.74
C VAL A 741 8.51 9.32 -24.72
N ARG A 742 8.83 8.06 -24.40
CA ARG A 742 9.71 7.20 -25.23
C ARG A 742 8.94 6.06 -25.91
N ASP A 743 7.91 5.55 -25.24
CA ASP A 743 6.96 4.58 -25.76
C ASP A 743 5.54 5.19 -25.77
N PRO A 744 5.14 5.81 -26.89
CA PRO A 744 3.81 6.37 -27.04
C PRO A 744 2.66 5.36 -26.87
N HIS A 745 2.89 4.06 -27.06
CA HIS A 745 1.87 3.01 -26.89
C HIS A 745 1.62 2.70 -25.41
N ALA A 746 2.64 2.86 -24.55
CA ALA A 746 2.51 2.68 -23.11
C ALA A 746 2.11 3.98 -22.38
N ALA A 747 2.39 5.15 -22.96
CA ALA A 747 2.10 6.44 -22.34
C ALA A 747 0.59 6.73 -22.28
N VAL A 748 0.01 6.76 -21.07
CA VAL A 748 -1.43 6.96 -20.84
C VAL A 748 -1.77 8.45 -20.81
N VAL A 749 -2.85 8.83 -21.49
CA VAL A 749 -3.38 10.21 -21.52
C VAL A 749 -4.60 10.33 -20.63
N VAL A 750 -4.59 11.31 -19.71
CA VAL A 750 -5.66 11.56 -18.74
C VAL A 750 -6.03 13.04 -18.76
N GLY A 751 -7.33 13.34 -18.87
CA GLY A 751 -7.90 14.66 -18.66
C GLY A 751 -8.34 14.82 -17.21
N LEU A 752 -8.10 15.98 -16.62
CA LEU A 752 -8.46 16.29 -15.25
C LEU A 752 -9.19 17.63 -15.21
N ALA A 753 -10.40 17.69 -14.67
CA ALA A 753 -11.05 18.97 -14.39
C ALA A 753 -10.14 19.81 -13.50
N ALA A 754 -9.95 21.09 -13.83
CA ALA A 754 -8.93 21.94 -13.23
C ALA A 754 -9.49 23.31 -12.84
N ALA A 755 -9.01 23.83 -11.71
CA ALA A 755 -9.15 25.23 -11.33
C ALA A 755 -7.77 25.76 -10.94
N SER A 756 -7.40 26.93 -11.48
CA SER A 756 -6.07 27.51 -11.30
C SER A 756 -6.14 29.02 -11.09
N THR A 757 -5.33 29.55 -10.18
CA THR A 757 -5.08 31.00 -10.09
C THR A 757 -3.98 31.43 -11.06
N GLU A 758 -3.13 30.49 -11.48
CA GLU A 758 -2.12 30.69 -12.52
C GLU A 758 -2.74 30.49 -13.91
N PRO A 759 -2.41 31.33 -14.92
CA PRO A 759 -3.03 31.24 -16.25
C PRO A 759 -2.73 29.95 -17.03
N CYS A 760 -1.46 29.50 -17.03
CA CYS A 760 -1.02 28.35 -17.82
C CYS A 760 0.00 27.48 -17.05
N PRO A 761 -0.38 26.93 -15.88
CA PRO A 761 0.54 26.13 -15.07
C PRO A 761 0.92 24.84 -15.81
N ALA A 762 2.18 24.44 -15.65
CA ALA A 762 2.70 23.18 -16.13
C ALA A 762 3.66 22.58 -15.10
N VAL A 763 3.65 21.26 -14.96
CA VAL A 763 4.61 20.53 -14.14
C VAL A 763 5.04 19.29 -14.91
N ALA A 764 6.35 19.04 -14.94
CA ALA A 764 6.93 17.81 -15.42
C ALA A 764 7.76 17.18 -14.30
N ASP A 765 7.31 16.03 -13.81
CA ASP A 765 8.08 15.15 -12.94
C ASP A 765 8.75 14.09 -13.80
N VAL A 766 9.83 14.53 -14.45
CA VAL A 766 10.74 13.68 -15.21
C VAL A 766 12.06 13.62 -14.44
N LEU A 767 12.57 12.41 -14.26
CA LEU A 767 13.87 12.22 -13.62
C LEU A 767 14.94 12.84 -14.52
N ARG A 768 15.62 13.88 -14.02
CA ARG A 768 16.74 14.54 -14.70
C ARG A 768 18.05 14.15 -14.02
N ALA A 769 19.11 14.00 -14.81
CA ALA A 769 20.44 13.82 -14.28
C ALA A 769 20.87 14.95 -13.33
N GLN A 770 21.47 14.59 -12.21
CA GLN A 770 21.97 15.50 -11.20
C GLN A 770 23.50 15.43 -11.11
N ARG A 771 24.12 16.61 -10.97
CA ARG A 771 25.52 16.70 -10.54
C ARG A 771 25.57 16.42 -9.04
N GLY A 772 26.26 15.36 -8.64
CA GLY A 772 26.45 15.01 -7.24
C GLY A 772 27.88 15.24 -6.74
N PRO A 773 28.18 14.81 -5.50
CA PRO A 773 29.49 14.99 -4.89
C PRO A 773 30.58 14.23 -5.65
N SER A 774 31.83 14.70 -5.56
CA SER A 774 32.99 14.01 -6.13
C SER A 774 33.23 12.63 -5.53
N VAL A 775 32.89 12.45 -4.25
CA VAL A 775 32.99 11.18 -3.53
C VAL A 775 31.61 10.56 -3.36
N ARG A 776 31.45 9.30 -3.77
CA ARG A 776 30.26 8.48 -3.56
C ARG A 776 30.38 7.76 -2.20
N PRO A 777 29.60 8.12 -1.16
CA PRO A 777 29.66 7.46 0.15
C PRO A 777 29.09 6.03 0.08
N PRO A 778 29.52 5.08 0.94
CA PRO A 778 28.94 3.74 0.96
C PRO A 778 27.45 3.80 1.34
N ALA A 779 26.59 3.12 0.58
CA ALA A 779 25.14 3.16 0.78
C ALA A 779 24.64 1.90 1.50
N VAL A 780 25.38 0.79 1.41
CA VAL A 780 24.97 -0.51 1.96
C VAL A 780 25.97 -1.12 2.95
N ALA A 781 26.97 -0.36 3.38
CA ALA A 781 27.83 -0.74 4.49
C ALA A 781 27.00 -0.97 5.77
N GLY A 782 27.20 -2.10 6.43
CA GLY A 782 26.41 -2.58 7.57
C GLY A 782 25.23 -3.48 7.18
N ALA A 783 24.80 -3.47 5.92
CA ALA A 783 23.69 -4.29 5.42
C ALA A 783 24.17 -5.41 4.49
N PHE A 784 24.94 -5.08 3.44
CA PHE A 784 25.40 -6.04 2.43
C PHE A 784 26.81 -6.56 2.72
N TYR A 785 27.59 -5.78 3.46
CA TYR A 785 28.92 -6.13 3.95
C TYR A 785 29.19 -5.33 5.25
N PRO A 786 30.16 -5.71 6.10
CA PRO A 786 30.38 -5.05 7.39
C PRO A 786 30.70 -3.54 7.28
N ALA A 787 30.16 -2.73 8.19
CA ALA A 787 30.45 -1.29 8.24
C ALA A 787 31.81 -0.96 8.88
N ALA A 788 32.37 -1.87 9.69
CA ALA A 788 33.68 -1.71 10.28
C ALA A 788 34.78 -2.20 9.32
N ALA A 789 35.80 -1.37 9.09
CA ALA A 789 36.89 -1.66 8.15
C ALA A 789 37.58 -3.00 8.42
N ALA A 790 37.93 -3.28 9.68
CA ALA A 790 38.62 -4.51 10.07
C ALA A 790 37.79 -5.77 9.80
N ASP A 791 36.46 -5.69 9.99
CA ASP A 791 35.55 -6.80 9.73
C ASP A 791 35.36 -7.03 8.24
N LEU A 792 35.27 -5.95 7.45
CA LEU A 792 35.20 -6.03 6.00
C LEU A 792 36.45 -6.69 5.43
N SER A 793 37.64 -6.26 5.85
CA SER A 793 38.91 -6.89 5.42
C SER A 793 38.95 -8.38 5.76
N ARG A 794 38.51 -8.77 6.96
CA ARG A 794 38.48 -10.18 7.37
C ARG A 794 37.52 -11.02 6.53
N VAL A 795 36.34 -10.49 6.23
CA VAL A 795 35.35 -11.16 5.35
C VAL A 795 35.92 -11.32 3.94
N VAL A 796 36.47 -10.25 3.36
CA VAL A 796 37.04 -10.29 2.00
C VAL A 796 38.22 -11.25 1.92
N ASP A 797 39.15 -11.21 2.88
CA ASP A 797 40.29 -12.13 2.92
C ASP A 797 39.84 -13.58 3.08
N GLY A 798 38.82 -13.84 3.90
CA GLY A 798 38.22 -15.16 4.05
C GLY A 798 37.56 -15.69 2.77
N LEU A 799 36.91 -14.82 2.00
CA LEU A 799 36.33 -15.18 0.70
C LEU A 799 37.41 -15.51 -0.34
N LEU A 800 38.56 -14.83 -0.28
CA LEU A 800 39.68 -15.02 -1.21
C LEU A 800 40.62 -16.18 -0.81
N ALA A 801 40.62 -16.61 0.44
CA ALA A 801 41.55 -17.62 0.98
C ALA A 801 41.49 -19.00 0.27
N GLY A 802 40.40 -19.29 -0.46
CA GLY A 802 40.24 -20.53 -1.24
C GLY A 802 40.18 -20.32 -2.76
N ALA A 803 40.33 -19.09 -3.25
CA ALA A 803 40.21 -18.77 -4.67
C ALA A 803 41.59 -18.85 -5.36
N GLY A 804 41.73 -19.71 -6.37
CA GLY A 804 43.00 -19.88 -7.12
C GLY A 804 43.50 -18.55 -7.70
N ARG A 805 44.80 -18.27 -7.55
CA ARG A 805 45.39 -16.92 -7.73
C ARG A 805 46.02 -16.61 -9.10
N ALA A 806 45.95 -17.52 -10.06
CA ALA A 806 46.46 -17.24 -11.41
C ALA A 806 45.36 -16.55 -12.23
N GLY A 807 45.39 -15.21 -12.26
CA GLY A 807 44.47 -14.41 -13.06
C GLY A 807 44.82 -14.47 -14.55
N GLU A 808 43.84 -14.77 -15.40
CA GLU A 808 43.98 -14.73 -16.85
C GLU A 808 43.31 -13.47 -17.42
N PRO A 809 43.82 -12.88 -18.52
CA PRO A 809 43.12 -11.80 -19.21
C PRO A 809 41.74 -12.26 -19.69
N ARG A 810 40.69 -11.52 -19.32
CA ARG A 810 39.31 -11.77 -19.75
C ARG A 810 38.68 -10.47 -20.25
N ALA A 811 37.83 -10.57 -21.26
CA ALA A 811 37.15 -9.40 -21.81
C ALA A 811 35.97 -8.96 -20.93
N ALA A 812 35.26 -9.94 -20.36
CA ALA A 812 34.20 -9.67 -19.42
C ALA A 812 34.02 -10.79 -18.38
N ILE A 813 33.31 -10.48 -17.31
CA ILE A 813 32.84 -11.44 -16.30
C ILE A 813 31.39 -11.20 -15.92
N MET A 814 30.74 -12.23 -15.37
CA MET A 814 29.46 -12.10 -14.68
C MET A 814 29.61 -12.48 -13.22
N VAL A 815 29.12 -11.61 -12.33
CA VAL A 815 29.19 -11.78 -10.87
C VAL A 815 27.88 -11.37 -10.20
N PRO A 816 27.49 -12.05 -9.10
CA PRO A 816 26.31 -11.70 -8.32
C PRO A 816 26.52 -10.48 -7.42
N HIS A 817 25.43 -9.85 -6.96
CA HIS A 817 25.47 -8.64 -6.13
C HIS A 817 24.60 -8.67 -4.87
N ALA A 818 24.09 -9.84 -4.47
CA ALA A 818 23.58 -10.01 -3.11
C ALA A 818 24.66 -9.73 -2.03
N ALA A 819 24.26 -9.61 -0.77
CA ALA A 819 25.19 -9.42 0.35
C ALA A 819 26.31 -10.48 0.36
N LEU A 820 27.54 -10.08 0.72
CA LEU A 820 28.73 -10.93 0.62
C LEU A 820 28.61 -12.27 1.34
N ARG A 821 27.75 -12.35 2.37
CA ARG A 821 27.46 -13.61 3.09
C ARG A 821 26.76 -14.67 2.23
N TYR A 822 26.00 -14.25 1.22
CA TYR A 822 25.27 -15.15 0.31
C TYR A 822 26.09 -15.44 -0.95
N SER A 823 26.45 -14.38 -1.68
CA SER A 823 26.99 -14.50 -3.03
C SER A 823 28.50 -14.24 -3.14
N GLY A 824 29.12 -13.74 -2.06
CA GLY A 824 30.51 -13.30 -2.05
C GLY A 824 31.51 -14.39 -2.41
N ARG A 825 31.20 -15.66 -2.11
CA ARG A 825 32.05 -16.81 -2.49
C ARG A 825 32.15 -16.97 -4.01
N ILE A 826 31.02 -16.83 -4.72
CA ILE A 826 30.99 -16.93 -6.18
C ILE A 826 31.70 -15.72 -6.79
N ALA A 827 31.39 -14.51 -6.32
CA ALA A 827 32.05 -13.30 -6.82
C ALA A 827 33.57 -13.35 -6.63
N ALA A 828 34.04 -13.75 -5.43
CA ALA A 828 35.47 -13.89 -5.13
C ALA A 828 36.16 -14.94 -6.01
N ALA A 829 35.50 -16.07 -6.27
CA ALA A 829 36.03 -17.11 -7.15
C ALA A 829 36.19 -16.63 -8.60
N VAL A 830 35.27 -15.80 -9.09
CA VAL A 830 35.36 -15.19 -10.43
C VAL A 830 36.50 -14.18 -10.48
N TYR A 831 36.53 -13.19 -9.58
CA TYR A 831 37.55 -12.14 -9.60
C TYR A 831 38.97 -12.68 -9.43
N ALA A 832 39.17 -13.72 -8.62
CA ALA A 832 40.50 -14.31 -8.43
C ALA A 832 41.07 -14.99 -9.69
N ARG A 833 40.21 -15.36 -10.66
CA ARG A 833 40.60 -15.98 -11.93
C ARG A 833 40.89 -14.98 -13.04
N VAL A 834 40.77 -13.68 -12.78
CA VAL A 834 40.88 -12.63 -13.80
C VAL A 834 42.08 -11.74 -13.50
N ALA A 835 42.88 -11.46 -14.53
CA ALA A 835 43.85 -10.37 -14.49
C ALA A 835 43.10 -9.04 -14.65
N ILE A 836 42.80 -8.36 -13.54
CA ILE A 836 42.01 -7.12 -13.53
C ILE A 836 42.88 -5.97 -14.09
N PRO A 837 42.47 -5.30 -15.19
CA PRO A 837 43.18 -4.17 -15.77
C PRO A 837 42.95 -2.87 -14.99
N ASP A 838 43.63 -1.79 -15.39
CA ASP A 838 43.56 -0.47 -14.74
C ASP A 838 42.17 0.18 -14.77
N VAL A 839 41.27 -0.28 -15.64
CA VAL A 839 39.89 0.24 -15.75
C VAL A 839 38.91 -0.93 -15.74
N VAL A 840 37.92 -0.83 -14.87
CA VAL A 840 36.80 -1.77 -14.76
C VAL A 840 35.50 -1.02 -15.00
N ILE A 841 34.68 -1.48 -15.93
CA ILE A 841 33.34 -0.93 -16.15
C ILE A 841 32.32 -1.92 -15.59
N VAL A 842 31.59 -1.51 -14.56
CA VAL A 842 30.56 -2.33 -13.92
C VAL A 842 29.19 -1.91 -14.44
N LEU A 843 28.56 -2.79 -15.22
CA LEU A 843 27.19 -2.62 -15.68
C LEU A 843 26.27 -3.37 -14.71
N ALA A 844 25.32 -2.64 -14.14
CA ALA A 844 24.43 -3.15 -13.12
C ALA A 844 22.99 -2.74 -13.40
N PRO A 845 21.99 -3.54 -12.95
CA PRO A 845 20.61 -3.09 -12.97
C PRO A 845 20.40 -1.97 -11.97
N ARG A 846 19.45 -1.08 -12.28
CA ARG A 846 19.02 -0.01 -11.39
C ARG A 846 17.86 -0.47 -10.52
N HIS A 847 18.08 -0.55 -9.20
CA HIS A 847 17.09 -1.01 -8.22
C HIS A 847 16.27 0.13 -7.59
N HIS A 848 16.78 1.36 -7.66
CA HIS A 848 16.15 2.54 -7.08
C HIS A 848 15.56 3.45 -8.16
N ARG A 849 14.52 4.22 -7.80
CA ARG A 849 13.85 5.15 -8.72
C ARG A 849 14.54 6.52 -8.81
N LEU A 850 15.66 6.71 -8.13
CA LEU A 850 16.41 7.97 -8.16
C LEU A 850 17.15 8.07 -9.49
N GLY A 851 17.20 9.28 -10.04
CA GLY A 851 18.06 9.59 -11.17
C GLY A 851 17.60 9.13 -12.55
N ALA A 852 18.44 9.38 -13.56
CA ALA A 852 18.22 9.03 -14.95
C ALA A 852 18.04 7.51 -15.14
N ASP A 853 17.27 7.12 -16.16
CA ASP A 853 16.94 5.71 -16.37
C ASP A 853 18.20 4.88 -16.65
N TRP A 854 19.07 5.38 -17.52
CA TRP A 854 20.38 4.79 -17.79
C TRP A 854 21.44 5.83 -17.44
N ALA A 855 22.26 5.52 -16.45
CA ALA A 855 23.16 6.48 -15.83
C ALA A 855 24.59 5.94 -15.75
N VAL A 856 25.56 6.83 -15.92
CA VAL A 856 26.97 6.57 -15.65
C VAL A 856 27.45 7.47 -14.51
N ALA A 857 28.22 6.89 -13.60
CA ALA A 857 28.61 7.54 -12.36
C ALA A 857 29.55 8.73 -12.62
N PRO A 858 29.17 9.96 -12.22
CA PRO A 858 30.01 11.14 -12.42
C PRO A 858 31.06 11.33 -11.31
N HIS A 859 31.11 10.42 -10.33
CA HIS A 859 31.99 10.52 -9.17
C HIS A 859 33.47 10.32 -9.54
N GLU A 860 34.36 10.98 -8.80
CA GLU A 860 35.82 10.79 -8.88
C GLU A 860 36.28 9.60 -8.03
N THR A 861 35.56 9.27 -6.96
CA THR A 861 35.96 8.21 -6.01
C THR A 861 34.75 7.53 -5.39
N TRP A 862 34.84 6.23 -5.19
CA TRP A 862 33.92 5.41 -4.40
C TRP A 862 34.49 5.18 -3.00
N SER A 863 33.77 5.58 -1.96
CA SER A 863 34.20 5.37 -0.58
C SER A 863 33.78 4.00 -0.05
N LEU A 864 34.67 3.36 0.72
CA LEU A 864 34.44 2.09 1.40
C LEU A 864 34.86 2.18 2.88
N PRO A 865 34.34 1.33 3.78
CA PRO A 865 34.87 1.20 5.12
C PRO A 865 36.38 0.89 5.13
N GLY A 866 37.18 1.87 5.56
CA GLY A 866 38.64 1.74 5.65
C GLY A 866 39.42 1.93 4.34
N GLY A 867 38.78 2.41 3.27
CA GLY A 867 39.45 2.64 2.00
C GLY A 867 38.59 3.35 0.96
N ALA A 868 39.09 3.41 -0.27
CA ALA A 868 38.37 3.98 -1.39
C ALA A 868 38.84 3.34 -2.71
N VAL A 869 38.00 3.41 -3.74
CA VAL A 869 38.32 2.99 -5.11
C VAL A 869 38.19 4.20 -6.03
N ALA A 870 39.22 4.47 -6.82
CA ALA A 870 39.20 5.56 -7.79
C ALA A 870 38.16 5.28 -8.90
N SER A 871 37.60 6.34 -9.49
CA SER A 871 36.74 6.27 -10.68
C SER A 871 37.49 6.82 -11.90
N ASP A 872 36.87 6.77 -13.09
CA ASP A 872 37.36 7.46 -14.29
C ASP A 872 36.28 8.42 -14.83
N PRO A 873 36.20 9.66 -14.31
CA PRO A 873 35.22 10.66 -14.75
C PRO A 873 35.39 11.12 -16.20
N VAL A 874 36.58 10.91 -16.80
CA VAL A 874 36.82 11.23 -18.20
C VAL A 874 36.17 10.17 -19.08
N LEU A 875 36.40 8.89 -18.78
CA LEU A 875 35.69 7.79 -19.45
C LEU A 875 34.16 7.89 -19.24
N ALA A 876 33.70 8.25 -18.03
CA ALA A 876 32.27 8.44 -17.77
C ALA A 876 31.64 9.49 -18.72
N ARG A 877 32.34 10.61 -18.95
CA ARG A 877 31.92 11.66 -19.90
C ARG A 877 31.91 11.16 -21.34
N GLU A 878 32.99 10.51 -21.78
CA GLU A 878 33.08 9.93 -23.13
C GLU A 878 31.94 8.93 -23.41
N LEU A 879 31.59 8.10 -22.42
CA LEU A 879 30.49 7.15 -22.53
C LEU A 879 29.13 7.87 -22.65
N ALA A 880 28.88 8.87 -21.81
CA ALA A 880 27.64 9.64 -21.86
C ALA A 880 27.48 10.42 -23.18
N GLU A 881 28.58 10.89 -23.77
CA GLU A 881 28.58 11.58 -25.07
C GLU A 881 28.37 10.63 -26.25
N ALA A 882 28.95 9.42 -26.20
CA ALA A 882 28.90 8.45 -27.29
C ALA A 882 27.63 7.58 -27.29
N ILE A 883 26.99 7.40 -26.13
CA ILE A 883 25.87 6.47 -25.96
C ILE A 883 24.57 7.27 -25.77
N ALA A 884 23.66 7.15 -26.74
CA ALA A 884 22.34 7.76 -26.64
C ALA A 884 21.60 7.29 -25.36
N ASP A 885 20.94 8.23 -24.69
CA ASP A 885 20.19 8.05 -23.44
C ASP A 885 21.03 7.68 -22.19
N LEU A 886 22.37 7.70 -22.25
CA LEU A 886 23.22 7.51 -21.09
C LEU A 886 23.60 8.87 -20.49
N GLU A 887 23.15 9.15 -19.26
CA GLU A 887 23.38 10.44 -18.62
C GLU A 887 24.40 10.36 -17.46
N LEU A 888 25.17 11.43 -17.27
CA LEU A 888 26.03 11.61 -16.09
C LEU A 888 25.16 11.99 -14.89
N ASP A 889 24.86 11.02 -14.02
CA ASP A 889 23.90 11.26 -12.94
C ASP A 889 24.30 10.60 -11.62
N ALA A 890 24.59 11.41 -10.61
CA ALA A 890 24.93 10.93 -9.29
C ALA A 890 23.72 10.37 -8.52
N ALA A 891 22.50 10.87 -8.77
CA ALA A 891 21.32 10.45 -8.04
C ALA A 891 20.99 8.97 -8.27
N ALA A 892 21.19 8.49 -9.51
CA ALA A 892 21.05 7.07 -9.86
C ALA A 892 22.01 6.15 -9.07
N HIS A 893 23.16 6.65 -8.61
CA HIS A 893 24.17 5.86 -7.91
C HIS A 893 24.17 6.05 -6.38
N GLU A 894 23.40 7.01 -5.86
CA GLU A 894 23.38 7.36 -4.43
C GLU A 894 23.04 6.15 -3.55
N ARG A 895 22.07 5.34 -3.96
CA ARG A 895 21.60 4.16 -3.22
C ARG A 895 21.87 2.84 -3.95
N GLU A 896 22.40 2.88 -5.17
CA GLU A 896 22.58 1.68 -5.98
C GLU A 896 23.67 0.77 -5.41
N HIS A 897 23.30 -0.46 -5.10
CA HIS A 897 24.15 -1.42 -4.41
C HIS A 897 24.84 -2.40 -5.36
N ALA A 898 24.26 -2.64 -6.54
CA ALA A 898 24.75 -3.68 -7.44
C ALA A 898 26.16 -3.40 -8.00
N ILE A 899 26.56 -2.12 -8.05
CA ILE A 899 27.94 -1.69 -8.34
C ILE A 899 28.80 -1.75 -7.07
N GLU A 900 28.29 -1.19 -5.97
CA GLU A 900 29.01 -1.02 -4.71
C GLU A 900 29.51 -2.34 -4.11
N VAL A 901 28.69 -3.40 -4.17
CA VAL A 901 29.03 -4.72 -3.59
C VAL A 901 30.24 -5.37 -4.26
N GLN A 902 30.58 -4.96 -5.49
CA GLN A 902 31.77 -5.46 -6.20
C GLN A 902 33.06 -4.78 -5.73
N LEU A 903 32.96 -3.56 -5.21
CA LEU A 903 34.11 -2.71 -4.90
C LEU A 903 35.05 -3.30 -3.83
N PRO A 904 34.59 -3.95 -2.73
CA PRO A 904 35.50 -4.53 -1.75
C PRO A 904 36.44 -5.60 -2.33
N LEU A 905 35.97 -6.42 -3.28
CA LEU A 905 36.79 -7.44 -3.95
C LEU A 905 37.78 -6.81 -4.93
N ILE A 906 37.33 -5.83 -5.73
CA ILE A 906 38.19 -5.09 -6.66
C ILE A 906 39.29 -4.34 -5.90
N ALA A 907 38.93 -3.60 -4.84
CA ALA A 907 39.87 -2.85 -4.00
C ALA A 907 40.97 -3.74 -3.41
N ARG A 908 40.63 -4.99 -3.07
CA ARG A 908 41.57 -5.94 -2.48
C ARG A 908 42.50 -6.59 -3.50
N LEU A 909 42.00 -6.91 -4.69
CA LEU A 909 42.74 -7.63 -5.73
C LEU A 909 43.51 -6.71 -6.68
N ALA A 910 42.98 -5.52 -6.95
CA ALA A 910 43.55 -4.54 -7.87
C ALA A 910 43.38 -3.10 -7.32
N PRO A 911 44.16 -2.72 -6.29
CA PRO A 911 44.03 -1.43 -5.60
C PRO A 911 44.31 -0.21 -6.50
N HIS A 912 44.97 -0.41 -7.65
CA HIS A 912 45.24 0.64 -8.64
C HIS A 912 44.11 0.81 -9.68
N ALA A 913 43.16 -0.13 -9.75
CA ALA A 913 42.11 -0.11 -10.75
C ALA A 913 41.11 1.03 -10.49
N ARG A 914 40.65 1.65 -11.58
CA ARG A 914 39.60 2.67 -11.59
C ARG A 914 38.28 2.02 -12.00
N VAL A 915 37.20 2.31 -11.29
CA VAL A 915 35.88 1.73 -11.52
C VAL A 915 34.89 2.75 -12.05
N VAL A 916 34.35 2.51 -13.24
CA VAL A 916 33.22 3.25 -13.81
C VAL A 916 31.95 2.44 -13.64
N GLY A 917 30.99 2.98 -12.89
CA GLY A 917 29.70 2.33 -12.66
C GLY A 917 28.64 2.81 -13.65
N ILE A 918 27.90 1.88 -14.26
CA ILE A 918 26.77 2.14 -15.15
C ILE A 918 25.53 1.44 -14.58
N ALA A 919 24.49 2.21 -14.29
CA ALA A 919 23.21 1.71 -13.79
C ALA A 919 22.18 1.73 -14.93
N LEU A 920 21.62 0.57 -15.27
CA LEU A 920 20.64 0.39 -16.34
C LEU A 920 19.25 0.11 -15.76
N GLY A 921 18.32 1.03 -15.99
CA GLY A 921 16.90 0.90 -15.65
C GLY A 921 16.11 0.15 -16.72
N THR A 922 14.97 0.69 -17.13
CA THR A 922 14.07 0.01 -18.09
C THR A 922 14.59 0.08 -19.52
N GLY A 923 14.31 -0.93 -20.34
CA GLY A 923 14.73 -0.93 -21.74
C GLY A 923 14.31 -2.17 -22.51
N ASP A 924 14.41 -2.06 -23.83
CA ASP A 924 14.15 -3.12 -24.81
C ASP A 924 15.45 -3.58 -25.50
N ALA A 925 15.33 -4.59 -26.37
CA ALA A 925 16.47 -5.15 -27.10
C ALA A 925 17.12 -4.13 -28.06
N GLU A 926 16.34 -3.26 -28.69
CA GLU A 926 16.85 -2.27 -29.64
C GLU A 926 17.68 -1.20 -28.91
N ARG A 927 17.18 -0.71 -27.77
CA ARG A 927 17.91 0.23 -26.93
C ARG A 927 19.20 -0.39 -26.40
N CYS A 928 19.17 -1.67 -26.00
CA CYS A 928 20.38 -2.40 -25.60
C CYS A 928 21.39 -2.48 -26.74
N HIS A 929 20.93 -2.74 -27.96
CA HIS A 929 21.79 -2.80 -29.13
C HIS A 929 22.45 -1.46 -29.47
N ARG A 930 21.69 -0.35 -29.39
CA ARG A 930 22.24 1.00 -29.56
C ARG A 930 23.28 1.32 -28.48
N PHE A 931 23.03 0.94 -27.23
CA PHE A 931 24.00 1.08 -26.15
C PHE A 931 25.28 0.30 -26.44
N ALA A 932 25.12 -0.99 -26.79
CA ALA A 932 26.23 -1.88 -27.04
C ALA A 932 27.11 -1.37 -28.19
N THR A 933 26.49 -0.76 -29.20
CA THR A 933 27.16 -0.11 -30.32
C THR A 933 27.99 1.09 -29.88
N GLY A 934 27.42 2.02 -29.11
CA GLY A 934 28.15 3.18 -28.59
C GLY A 934 29.29 2.76 -27.64
N LEU A 935 29.03 1.78 -26.76
CA LEU A 935 30.07 1.22 -25.90
C LEU A 935 31.19 0.58 -26.72
N ALA A 936 30.88 -0.25 -27.73
CA ALA A 936 31.89 -0.84 -28.60
C ALA A 936 32.72 0.21 -29.35
N GLN A 937 32.12 1.32 -29.78
CA GLN A 937 32.83 2.44 -30.41
C GLN A 937 33.86 3.07 -29.47
N VAL A 938 33.45 3.42 -28.24
CA VAL A 938 34.36 3.96 -27.21
C VAL A 938 35.49 2.99 -26.90
N LEU A 939 35.19 1.70 -26.78
CA LEU A 939 36.18 0.68 -26.46
C LEU A 939 37.18 0.40 -27.60
N ARG A 940 36.79 0.52 -28.88
CA ARG A 940 37.71 0.38 -30.03
C ARG A 940 38.75 1.50 -30.08
N ALA A 941 38.42 2.69 -29.58
CA ALA A 941 39.33 3.83 -29.57
C ALA A 941 40.41 3.74 -28.47
N ARG A 942 40.32 2.76 -27.56
CA ARG A 942 41.22 2.64 -26.41
C ARG A 942 42.40 1.71 -26.69
N ARG A 943 43.58 2.09 -26.17
CA ARG A 943 44.81 1.28 -26.22
C ARG A 943 44.72 0.03 -25.35
N GLU A 944 44.17 0.19 -24.15
CA GLU A 944 43.94 -0.90 -23.20
C GLU A 944 42.44 -1.10 -23.01
N ARG A 945 42.00 -2.35 -23.09
CA ARG A 945 40.59 -2.71 -22.94
C ARG A 945 40.25 -2.81 -21.45
N PRO A 946 39.18 -2.14 -20.99
CA PRO A 946 38.70 -2.32 -19.63
C PRO A 946 38.09 -3.71 -19.46
N LEU A 947 38.05 -4.20 -18.22
CA LEU A 947 37.25 -5.37 -17.87
C LEU A 947 35.78 -4.95 -17.77
N LEU A 948 34.91 -5.60 -18.55
CA LEU A 948 33.46 -5.42 -18.43
C LEU A 948 32.90 -6.38 -17.36
N VAL A 949 32.14 -5.85 -16.41
CA VAL A 949 31.52 -6.64 -15.34
C VAL A 949 30.02 -6.58 -15.48
N ILE A 950 29.39 -7.72 -15.74
CA ILE A 950 27.95 -7.92 -15.66
C ILE A 950 27.62 -8.21 -14.20
N SER A 951 27.03 -7.24 -13.50
CA SER A 951 26.57 -7.42 -12.13
C SER A 951 25.12 -7.90 -12.12
N THR A 952 24.88 -9.16 -11.77
CA THR A 952 23.53 -9.77 -11.81
C THR A 952 23.36 -10.93 -10.83
N ASP A 953 22.27 -10.89 -10.08
CA ASP A 953 21.64 -12.09 -9.52
C ASP A 953 20.69 -12.69 -10.58
N LEU A 954 20.32 -13.97 -10.42
CA LEU A 954 19.46 -14.69 -11.38
C LEU A 954 17.99 -14.65 -10.93
N ASN A 955 17.24 -15.75 -11.02
CA ASN A 955 15.83 -15.76 -10.66
C ASN A 955 15.63 -15.55 -9.14
N HIS A 956 14.57 -14.83 -8.81
CA HIS A 956 14.16 -14.47 -7.47
C HIS A 956 12.85 -15.15 -7.08
N TYR A 957 12.79 -15.55 -5.80
CA TYR A 957 11.57 -15.84 -5.06
C TYR A 957 10.74 -17.03 -5.55
N ALA A 958 11.37 -17.97 -6.26
CA ALA A 958 10.82 -19.31 -6.48
C ALA A 958 11.35 -20.31 -5.43
N SER A 959 10.74 -21.49 -5.34
CA SER A 959 11.32 -22.61 -4.59
C SER A 959 12.69 -22.99 -5.16
N ASP A 960 13.59 -23.56 -4.36
CA ASP A 960 14.94 -23.91 -4.79
C ASP A 960 14.97 -24.75 -6.08
N ALA A 961 14.11 -25.76 -6.19
CA ALA A 961 14.03 -26.61 -7.39
C ALA A 961 13.64 -25.82 -8.65
N GLU A 962 12.63 -24.96 -8.55
CA GLU A 962 12.17 -24.14 -9.69
C GLU A 962 13.18 -23.04 -10.03
N ASN A 963 13.84 -22.45 -9.03
CA ASN A 963 14.88 -21.45 -9.24
C ASN A 963 16.04 -22.05 -10.03
N ARG A 964 16.53 -23.23 -9.62
CA ARG A 964 17.58 -23.96 -10.34
C ARG A 964 17.20 -24.28 -11.78
N ARG A 965 15.94 -24.65 -12.03
CA ARG A 965 15.43 -24.93 -13.38
C ARG A 965 15.44 -23.67 -14.25
N LEU A 966 14.87 -22.56 -13.77
CA LEU A 966 14.81 -21.31 -14.52
C LEU A 966 16.19 -20.70 -14.72
N ASP A 967 17.05 -20.76 -13.70
CA ASP A 967 18.43 -20.28 -13.77
C ASP A 967 19.26 -21.08 -14.76
N ALA A 968 19.11 -22.41 -14.81
CA ALA A 968 19.77 -23.24 -15.81
C ALA A 968 19.41 -22.79 -17.24
N ILE A 969 18.12 -22.54 -17.50
CA ILE A 969 17.66 -22.05 -18.82
C ILE A 969 18.33 -20.71 -19.18
N ALA A 970 18.39 -19.77 -18.23
CA ALA A 970 19.04 -18.47 -18.44
C ALA A 970 20.56 -18.57 -18.58
N LEU A 971 21.21 -19.50 -17.88
CA LEU A 971 22.66 -19.70 -17.98
C LEU A 971 23.06 -20.40 -19.28
N ASP A 972 22.31 -21.43 -19.71
CA ASP A 972 22.55 -22.12 -20.98
C ASP A 972 22.33 -21.16 -22.17
N SER A 973 21.26 -20.37 -22.06
CA SER A 973 21.20 -18.95 -22.42
C SER A 973 22.49 -18.22 -22.78
N ILE A 974 23.10 -17.73 -21.70
CA ILE A 974 24.27 -16.85 -21.69
C ILE A 974 25.52 -17.56 -22.22
N GLU A 975 25.65 -18.87 -21.99
CA GLU A 975 26.78 -19.67 -22.49
C GLU A 975 26.84 -19.75 -24.02
N ARG A 976 25.69 -19.62 -24.71
CA ARG A 976 25.65 -19.50 -26.18
C ARG A 976 26.17 -18.15 -26.68
N LEU A 977 26.30 -17.16 -25.79
CA LEU A 977 26.78 -15.80 -26.08
C LEU A 977 26.00 -15.13 -27.20
N ASP A 978 24.68 -15.32 -27.22
CA ASP A 978 23.76 -14.64 -28.12
C ASP A 978 22.88 -13.68 -27.29
N ALA A 979 23.16 -12.37 -27.41
CA ALA A 979 22.45 -11.34 -26.66
C ALA A 979 20.94 -11.31 -26.97
N GLY A 980 20.56 -11.56 -28.22
CA GLY A 980 19.15 -11.62 -28.63
C GLY A 980 18.43 -12.85 -28.10
N ASP A 981 19.12 -13.99 -28.05
CA ASP A 981 18.61 -15.22 -27.44
C ASP A 981 18.42 -15.07 -25.92
N VAL A 982 19.37 -14.44 -25.23
CA VAL A 982 19.27 -14.14 -23.79
C VAL A 982 18.09 -13.21 -23.51
N TYR A 983 17.94 -12.12 -24.27
CA TYR A 983 16.83 -11.19 -24.10
C TYR A 983 15.48 -11.91 -24.24
N ARG A 984 15.29 -12.68 -25.33
CA ARG A 984 14.05 -13.43 -25.57
C ARG A 984 13.81 -14.49 -24.52
N THR A 985 14.80 -15.33 -24.23
CA THR A 985 14.68 -16.44 -23.27
C THR A 985 14.24 -15.94 -21.90
N VAL A 986 14.91 -14.91 -21.36
CA VAL A 986 14.58 -14.38 -20.03
C VAL A 986 13.19 -13.71 -20.01
N ARG A 987 12.84 -12.94 -21.05
CA ARG A 987 11.54 -12.26 -21.15
C ARG A 987 10.38 -13.24 -21.34
N GLU A 988 10.48 -14.15 -22.31
CA GLU A 988 9.43 -15.12 -22.66
C GLU A 988 9.19 -16.12 -21.51
N ARG A 989 10.26 -16.55 -20.82
CA ARG A 989 10.17 -17.45 -19.67
C ARG A 989 9.90 -16.73 -18.34
N LYS A 990 9.73 -15.39 -18.37
CA LYS A 990 9.46 -14.55 -17.19
C LYS A 990 10.48 -14.76 -16.05
N ILE A 991 11.74 -14.98 -16.40
CA ILE A 991 12.82 -15.19 -15.43
C ILE A 991 13.16 -13.84 -14.80
N SER A 992 13.12 -13.77 -13.48
CA SER A 992 13.29 -12.51 -12.73
C SER A 992 14.76 -12.13 -12.52
N MET A 993 15.61 -12.42 -13.50
CA MET A 993 17.02 -12.04 -13.53
C MET A 993 17.16 -10.52 -13.51
N CYS A 994 17.80 -9.97 -12.48
CA CYS A 994 17.84 -8.52 -12.30
C CYS A 994 18.72 -7.83 -13.35
N GLY A 995 19.88 -8.40 -13.68
CA GLY A 995 20.85 -7.84 -14.63
C GLY A 995 20.70 -8.34 -16.07
N LEU A 996 19.46 -8.59 -16.52
CA LEU A 996 19.17 -8.96 -17.93
C LEU A 996 19.78 -7.94 -18.91
N LEU A 997 19.46 -6.65 -18.76
CA LEU A 997 19.94 -5.63 -19.70
C LEU A 997 21.48 -5.46 -19.65
N PRO A 998 22.13 -5.40 -18.46
CA PRO A 998 23.58 -5.47 -18.38
C PRO A 998 24.18 -6.66 -19.13
N ALA A 999 23.61 -7.85 -19.00
CA ALA A 999 24.09 -9.04 -19.70
C ALA A 999 23.95 -8.90 -21.22
N VAL A 1000 22.78 -8.49 -21.70
CA VAL A 1000 22.52 -8.30 -23.14
C VAL A 1000 23.46 -7.25 -23.74
N VAL A 1001 23.63 -6.11 -23.07
CA VAL A 1001 24.52 -5.03 -23.51
C VAL A 1001 25.97 -5.52 -23.62
N VAL A 1002 26.50 -6.17 -22.58
CA VAL A 1002 27.89 -6.62 -22.59
C VAL A 1002 28.10 -7.71 -23.64
N LEU A 1003 27.21 -8.70 -23.73
CA LEU A 1003 27.34 -9.78 -24.71
C LEU A 1003 27.32 -9.24 -26.15
N ASP A 1004 26.41 -8.31 -26.46
CA ASP A 1004 26.37 -7.65 -27.77
C ASP A 1004 27.64 -6.82 -28.03
N THR A 1005 28.10 -6.04 -27.04
CA THR A 1005 29.38 -5.31 -27.15
C THR A 1005 30.56 -6.24 -27.45
N LEU A 1006 30.65 -7.39 -26.79
CA LEU A 1006 31.70 -8.39 -27.03
C LEU A 1006 31.63 -8.96 -28.46
N GLN A 1007 30.41 -9.26 -28.94
CA GLN A 1007 30.20 -9.71 -30.32
C GLN A 1007 30.67 -8.66 -31.33
N GLN A 1008 30.32 -7.39 -31.11
CA GLN A 1008 30.72 -6.29 -31.99
C GLN A 1008 32.23 -6.01 -31.96
N LEU A 1009 32.89 -6.25 -30.82
CA LEU A 1009 34.34 -6.15 -30.67
C LEU A 1009 35.12 -7.34 -31.25
N GLY A 1010 34.41 -8.37 -31.76
CA GLY A 1010 35.03 -9.58 -32.30
C GLY A 1010 35.73 -10.42 -31.24
N VAL A 1011 35.31 -10.35 -29.98
CA VAL A 1011 35.87 -11.18 -28.90
C VAL A 1011 35.45 -12.64 -29.14
N PRO A 1012 36.37 -13.62 -28.96
CA PRO A 1012 36.03 -15.03 -29.11
C PRO A 1012 34.80 -15.42 -28.28
N ARG A 1013 33.89 -16.18 -28.90
CA ARG A 1013 32.67 -16.67 -28.24
C ARG A 1013 32.99 -17.84 -27.31
N HIS A 1014 33.67 -17.56 -26.21
CA HIS A 1014 33.95 -18.52 -25.15
C HIS A 1014 33.38 -18.02 -23.82
N GLY A 1015 32.37 -18.72 -23.31
CA GLY A 1015 31.75 -18.48 -22.01
C GLY A 1015 31.99 -19.68 -21.09
N GLN A 1016 32.53 -19.43 -19.89
CA GLN A 1016 32.80 -20.48 -18.92
C GLN A 1016 32.07 -20.20 -17.61
N ARG A 1017 31.19 -21.12 -17.18
CA ARG A 1017 30.56 -21.12 -15.86
C ARG A 1017 31.54 -21.63 -14.81
N LEU A 1018 31.85 -20.80 -13.82
CA LEU A 1018 32.75 -21.16 -12.70
C LEU A 1018 31.99 -21.74 -11.51
N GLY A 1019 30.74 -21.34 -11.32
CA GLY A 1019 29.94 -21.81 -10.20
C GLY A 1019 28.50 -21.31 -10.25
N TYR A 1020 27.65 -22.01 -9.50
CA TYR A 1020 26.25 -21.69 -9.29
C TYR A 1020 25.86 -22.07 -7.86
N ALA A 1021 25.07 -21.23 -7.21
CA ALA A 1021 24.48 -21.49 -5.89
C ALA A 1021 23.15 -20.74 -5.76
N THR A 1022 22.37 -21.08 -4.74
CA THR A 1022 21.19 -20.31 -4.33
C THR A 1022 21.34 -19.80 -2.91
N SER A 1023 20.48 -18.89 -2.48
CA SER A 1023 20.44 -18.43 -1.10
C SER A 1023 20.18 -19.57 -0.10
N ALA A 1024 19.54 -20.68 -0.52
CA ALA A 1024 19.36 -21.86 0.34
C ALA A 1024 20.69 -22.55 0.67
N ASP A 1025 21.67 -22.51 -0.25
CA ASP A 1025 23.03 -23.03 0.01
C ASP A 1025 23.76 -22.23 1.12
N ALA A 1026 23.27 -21.03 1.45
CA ALA A 1026 23.73 -20.20 2.56
C ALA A 1026 22.76 -20.20 3.77
N GLY A 1027 21.80 -21.12 3.82
CA GLY A 1027 20.88 -21.31 4.95
C GLY A 1027 19.60 -20.48 4.91
N ALA A 1028 19.23 -19.90 3.75
CA ALA A 1028 17.92 -19.28 3.57
C ALA A 1028 16.80 -20.33 3.36
N ASP A 1029 15.54 -19.91 3.49
CA ASP A 1029 14.36 -20.76 3.26
C ASP A 1029 14.30 -21.29 1.82
N ALA A 1030 14.26 -22.62 1.66
CA ALA A 1030 14.19 -23.30 0.36
C ALA A 1030 12.85 -23.07 -0.37
N GLY A 1031 11.81 -22.59 0.31
CA GLY A 1031 10.54 -22.20 -0.31
C GLY A 1031 10.61 -20.92 -1.15
N ARG A 1032 11.66 -20.09 -0.94
CA ARG A 1032 11.80 -18.80 -1.61
C ARG A 1032 13.27 -18.36 -1.66
N VAL A 1033 13.95 -18.68 -2.76
CA VAL A 1033 15.40 -18.45 -2.91
C VAL A 1033 15.76 -17.42 -3.98
N VAL A 1034 17.03 -17.01 -4.02
CA VAL A 1034 17.64 -16.24 -5.11
C VAL A 1034 18.82 -17.01 -5.68
N GLY A 1035 19.01 -17.00 -7.00
CA GLY A 1035 20.09 -17.69 -7.69
C GLY A 1035 21.32 -16.81 -7.94
N TYR A 1036 22.50 -17.40 -7.84
CA TYR A 1036 23.80 -16.74 -8.00
C TYR A 1036 24.69 -17.56 -8.94
N ALA A 1037 25.30 -16.92 -9.94
CA ALA A 1037 26.24 -17.57 -10.84
C ALA A 1037 27.45 -16.70 -11.13
N GLY A 1038 28.57 -17.36 -11.41
CA GLY A 1038 29.82 -16.73 -11.82
C GLY A 1038 30.25 -17.21 -13.19
N MET A 1039 30.55 -16.29 -14.11
CA MET A 1039 30.98 -16.62 -15.47
C MET A 1039 32.17 -15.78 -15.94
N LEU A 1040 32.97 -16.37 -16.83
CA LEU A 1040 34.07 -15.71 -17.54
C LEU A 1040 33.78 -15.66 -19.03
N PHE A 1041 34.16 -14.55 -19.69
CA PHE A 1041 33.99 -14.35 -21.13
C PHE A 1041 35.28 -13.86 -21.79
N GLY A 1042 35.50 -14.35 -23.00
CA GLY A 1042 36.68 -14.02 -23.81
C GLY A 1042 37.82 -14.98 -23.61
#